data_AF-A0A0A6RVG6-F1
#
_entry.id   AF-A0A0A6RVG6-F1
#
_cell.length_a   1.000
_cell.length_b   1.000
_cell.length_c   1.000
_cell.angle_alpha   90.00
_cell.angle_beta   90.00
_cell.angle_gamma   90.00
#
_symmetry.space_group_name_H-M   'P 1'
#
loop_
_entity.id
_entity.type
_entity.pdbx_description
1 polymer ?
#
loop_
_entity_poly.entity_id
_entity_poly.type
_entity_poly.pdbx_seq_one_letter_code
_entity_poly.pdbx_strand_id
1 'polypeptide(L)'
;MKQLKKIIGFQLHYTSCRYGRSGQAGFQTRAMSSDIKPDEQRAVEPLGIYQPPRNTEAAQYFPKAYRNAYLGTGRLAIIKSAYVGQDYTRRLGNYFSHALIIKDRLPDDIWPVDLYEWDGWKDKLLPAEDTEDASFELPVVTLTPDKKAYAFTELQEFIKEESDRKNQFAYMIQAVFMRRETSRNVVIKDNETNGLFWIACLQKSFPPSHQKELDCSSYQFDPRACLAVNVTLGETDFVLGENERKYQFYVFDFVEGNHSQVGTLNEYATTVSTWMSTQPERLQDFYEFTRLFKHNSLNNELISLLHLFQLSINRVLGEKELVDVLDFVNSYTKPENFARILQIIGSADLTKSENPAILTHLIRFFIKSADSEYRLLSYQLIIRLFDNDGGLIEEINALRSEAKAAFGADEFSSLFLSAPHLSKITSNMLPPEKLSFAINELISSIRAAKVYEDDHFRQFVEQVVLANVPQRLEYLLTPFVDDPIAVASICVYISEIFAEQSEVSDESMKNLARFFSDKKYRFSIINTMKGSRSTWQILEEEWKYAIAKQRDKVAAHASYYQHVLQDESEFSQRYLPVFSAKLWDLLSKKDRLAQAIAWIRDKQTEPLAEELENTVFQTASEKVSFEPKDRQSDILYNMLVDQVNSRNIVLCPNRLVLRDAIIKLDVENFDFDKQPLNEIKAALVGVDNKTYKEFSQIYLPLILSCLTKKEQHGLVIKAVFCREHVDIFKQSYGLFFDKRSAKQFDDADMAALSFWLYLNDEDKETFQLIQASAIDWLLSHISAKLKDKAYSRGEIKKEKNTLFRSLWRKWRK
;
A
#
# COMPACT_ATOMS: atom_id res chain seq x y z
N MET A 1 21.29 61.08 -4.66
CA MET A 1 19.83 61.33 -4.61
C MET A 1 19.17 60.63 -5.78
N LYS A 2 18.49 59.49 -5.58
CA LYS A 2 17.64 58.89 -6.63
C LYS A 2 16.50 59.87 -6.90
N GLN A 3 16.25 60.25 -8.15
CA GLN A 3 15.07 61.04 -8.52
C GLN A 3 13.83 60.30 -8.01
N LEU A 4 13.06 60.91 -7.11
CA LEU A 4 11.76 60.40 -6.70
C LEU A 4 10.91 60.25 -7.95
N LYS A 5 10.45 59.02 -8.21
CA LYS A 5 9.56 58.75 -9.33
C LYS A 5 8.28 59.56 -9.09
N LYS A 6 7.97 60.49 -9.99
CA LYS A 6 6.78 61.35 -9.86
C LYS A 6 5.53 60.47 -9.80
N ILE A 7 4.68 60.70 -8.80
CA ILE A 7 3.38 60.03 -8.68
C ILE A 7 2.40 60.80 -9.57
N ILE A 8 1.77 60.11 -10.52
CA ILE A 8 0.86 60.72 -11.49
C ILE A 8 -0.57 60.26 -11.19
N GLY A 9 -1.49 61.21 -11.06
CA GLY A 9 -2.91 60.96 -10.78
C GLY A 9 -3.83 61.53 -11.86
N PHE A 10 -4.84 60.75 -12.22
CA PHE A 10 -5.96 61.18 -13.06
C PHE A 10 -7.12 61.61 -12.17
N GLN A 11 -7.75 62.74 -12.48
CA GLN A 11 -8.73 63.37 -11.60
C GLN A 11 -10.16 63.07 -12.05
N LEU A 12 -11.08 62.94 -11.08
CA LEU A 12 -12.52 62.87 -11.31
C LEU A 12 -13.25 63.70 -10.24
N HIS A 13 -14.14 64.59 -10.68
CA HIS A 13 -15.02 65.37 -9.81
C HIS A 13 -16.46 64.87 -9.94
N TYR A 14 -17.07 64.47 -8.83
CA TYR A 14 -18.46 64.00 -8.77
C TYR A 14 -19.25 64.79 -7.72
N THR A 15 -20.39 65.36 -8.12
CA THR A 15 -21.25 66.19 -7.26
C THR A 15 -22.62 66.41 -7.90
N SER A 16 -23.57 67.01 -7.18
CA SER A 16 -24.81 67.52 -7.77
C SER A 16 -24.53 68.84 -8.49
N CYS A 17 -24.63 68.87 -9.81
CA CYS A 17 -24.36 70.05 -10.65
C CYS A 17 -25.38 70.21 -11.78
N ARG A 18 -25.44 71.42 -12.37
CA ARG A 18 -26.31 71.73 -13.52
C ARG A 18 -25.75 71.15 -14.81
N TYR A 19 -24.44 71.30 -14.99
CA TYR A 19 -23.75 70.93 -16.21
C TYR A 19 -22.68 69.89 -15.89
N GLY A 20 -22.84 68.67 -16.40
CA GLY A 20 -21.87 67.59 -16.23
C GLY A 20 -21.91 66.62 -17.40
N ARG A 21 -21.10 65.57 -17.33
CA ARG A 21 -20.85 64.68 -18.47
C ARG A 21 -22.04 63.85 -18.91
N SER A 22 -23.06 63.70 -18.07
CA SER A 22 -24.28 62.96 -18.43
C SER A 22 -25.29 63.80 -19.23
N GLY A 23 -25.12 65.13 -19.26
CA GLY A 23 -26.06 66.07 -19.87
C GLY A 23 -27.36 66.26 -19.09
N GLN A 24 -27.55 65.57 -17.96
CA GLN A 24 -28.71 65.73 -17.07
C GLN A 24 -28.32 66.53 -15.83
N ALA A 25 -29.30 67.15 -15.16
CA ALA A 25 -29.04 67.88 -13.92
C ALA A 25 -29.16 66.94 -12.70
N GLY A 26 -28.30 67.11 -11.69
CA GLY A 26 -28.25 66.25 -10.50
C GLY A 26 -26.87 65.67 -10.24
N PHE A 27 -26.80 64.58 -9.46
CA PHE A 27 -25.54 63.91 -9.14
C PHE A 27 -24.96 63.20 -10.36
N GLN A 28 -23.75 63.60 -10.76
CA GLN A 28 -23.04 63.06 -11.91
C GLN A 28 -21.54 63.40 -11.83
N THR A 29 -20.74 62.77 -12.70
CA THR A 29 -19.38 63.25 -12.95
C THR A 29 -19.43 64.62 -13.62
N ARG A 30 -18.97 65.63 -12.88
CA ARG A 30 -18.82 67.00 -13.39
C ARG A 30 -17.70 67.09 -14.40
N ALA A 31 -16.51 66.57 -14.09
CA ALA A 31 -15.35 66.61 -14.97
C ALA A 31 -14.40 65.46 -14.63
N MET A 32 -13.63 64.99 -15.61
CA MET A 32 -12.65 63.92 -15.41
C MET A 32 -11.50 64.00 -16.40
N SER A 33 -10.33 63.47 -16.06
CA SER A 33 -9.21 63.32 -16.99
C SER A 33 -9.53 62.31 -18.09
N SER A 34 -9.00 62.52 -19.29
CA SER A 34 -9.29 61.70 -20.49
C SER A 34 -8.81 60.24 -20.39
N ASP A 35 -7.78 59.95 -19.60
CA ASP A 35 -7.24 58.60 -19.39
C ASP A 35 -8.03 57.73 -18.37
N ILE A 36 -9.14 58.24 -17.82
CA ILE A 36 -10.03 57.47 -16.94
C ILE A 36 -10.96 56.62 -17.81
N LYS A 37 -10.93 55.30 -17.61
CA LYS A 37 -11.76 54.38 -18.38
C LYS A 37 -13.21 54.41 -17.86
N PRO A 38 -14.22 54.14 -18.71
CA PRO A 38 -15.62 54.07 -18.28
C PRO A 38 -15.87 53.12 -17.11
N ASP A 39 -15.17 51.98 -17.06
CA ASP A 39 -15.31 50.99 -15.99
C ASP A 39 -14.75 51.49 -14.66
N GLU A 40 -13.70 52.31 -14.70
CA GLU A 40 -13.10 52.92 -13.51
C GLU A 40 -13.95 54.07 -13.01
N GLN A 41 -14.51 54.88 -13.90
CA GLN A 41 -15.53 55.87 -13.55
C GLN A 41 -16.68 55.20 -12.79
N ARG A 42 -17.27 54.14 -13.37
CA ARG A 42 -18.38 53.39 -12.76
C ARG A 42 -18.02 52.76 -11.41
N ALA A 43 -16.75 52.39 -11.21
CA ALA A 43 -16.28 51.84 -9.94
C ALA A 43 -16.00 52.93 -8.89
N VAL A 44 -15.56 54.12 -9.31
CA VAL A 44 -15.21 55.24 -8.41
C VAL A 44 -16.43 56.04 -7.95
N GLU A 45 -17.44 56.24 -8.79
CA GLU A 45 -18.64 57.02 -8.45
C GLU A 45 -19.33 56.51 -7.16
N PRO A 46 -19.59 55.19 -6.97
CA PRO A 46 -20.18 54.69 -5.72
C PRO A 46 -19.28 54.90 -4.50
N LEU A 47 -17.95 54.82 -4.66
CA LEU A 47 -17.00 55.09 -3.56
C LEU A 47 -17.01 56.56 -3.15
N GLY A 48 -17.42 57.47 -4.03
CA GLY A 48 -17.57 58.90 -3.76
C GLY A 48 -18.84 59.29 -3.02
N ILE A 49 -19.78 58.37 -2.81
CA ILE A 49 -21.04 58.66 -2.10
C ILE A 49 -20.74 59.08 -0.66
N TYR A 50 -21.42 60.14 -0.22
CA TYR A 50 -21.25 60.70 1.11
C TYR A 50 -22.61 61.03 1.72
N GLN A 51 -22.77 60.69 3.00
CA GLN A 51 -23.92 61.06 3.82
C GLN A 51 -23.38 61.56 5.17
N PRO A 52 -23.75 62.76 5.66
CA PRO A 52 -23.26 63.27 6.94
C PRO A 52 -23.84 62.50 8.13
N PRO A 53 -23.18 62.51 9.31
CA PRO A 53 -23.72 61.96 10.54
C PRO A 53 -25.04 62.66 10.94
N ARG A 54 -25.99 61.91 11.53
CA ARG A 54 -27.34 62.43 11.85
C ARG A 54 -27.37 63.43 13.01
N ASN A 55 -26.41 63.34 13.93
CA ASN A 55 -26.40 64.07 15.19
C ASN A 55 -25.44 65.27 15.22
N THR A 56 -24.92 65.73 14.08
CA THR A 56 -24.03 66.88 14.01
C THR A 56 -24.78 68.10 13.44
N GLU A 57 -24.93 69.15 14.23
CA GLU A 57 -25.83 70.28 13.92
C GLU A 57 -25.24 71.31 12.94
N ALA A 58 -23.91 71.42 12.84
CA ALA A 58 -23.26 72.39 11.95
C ALA A 58 -22.37 71.70 10.91
N ALA A 59 -22.61 72.03 9.64
CA ALA A 59 -21.97 71.41 8.48
C ALA A 59 -20.44 71.52 8.45
N GLN A 60 -19.86 72.53 9.12
CA GLN A 60 -18.41 72.70 9.24
C GLN A 60 -17.73 71.61 10.08
N TYR A 61 -18.49 70.87 10.89
CA TYR A 61 -18.02 69.76 11.71
C TYR A 61 -18.30 68.39 11.10
N PHE A 62 -18.86 68.33 9.88
CA PHE A 62 -19.01 67.05 9.20
C PHE A 62 -17.66 66.53 8.74
N PRO A 63 -17.40 65.22 8.94
CA PRO A 63 -16.10 64.64 8.65
C PRO A 63 -15.83 64.61 7.15
N LYS A 64 -14.56 64.67 6.76
CA LYS A 64 -14.18 64.39 5.36
C LYS A 64 -13.96 62.88 5.20
N ALA A 65 -14.65 62.27 4.24
CA ALA A 65 -14.46 60.87 3.92
C ALA A 65 -13.27 60.70 2.97
N TYR A 66 -12.18 60.15 3.48
CA TYR A 66 -11.03 59.72 2.71
C TYR A 66 -11.09 58.22 2.48
N ARG A 67 -11.08 57.80 1.21
CA ARG A 67 -11.18 56.40 0.82
C ARG A 67 -10.05 56.04 -0.10
N ASN A 68 -9.57 54.81 0.04
CA ASN A 68 -8.66 54.22 -0.93
C ASN A 68 -9.13 52.81 -1.25
N ALA A 69 -9.14 52.48 -2.55
CA ALA A 69 -9.53 51.17 -3.03
C ALA A 69 -8.82 50.82 -4.33
N TYR A 70 -8.47 49.55 -4.51
CA TYR A 70 -7.95 49.08 -5.80
C TYR A 70 -9.10 48.71 -6.75
N LEU A 71 -9.06 49.26 -7.96
CA LEU A 71 -10.07 49.03 -8.98
C LEU A 71 -9.83 47.69 -9.69
N GLY A 72 -10.84 47.18 -10.41
CA GLY A 72 -10.71 45.96 -11.22
C GLY A 72 -9.63 46.04 -12.31
N THR A 73 -9.19 47.25 -12.68
CA THR A 73 -8.04 47.49 -13.57
C THR A 73 -6.68 47.32 -12.89
N GLY A 74 -6.66 47.13 -11.57
CA GLY A 74 -5.46 47.07 -10.74
C GLY A 74 -4.87 48.42 -10.34
N ARG A 75 -5.47 49.55 -10.78
CA ARG A 75 -5.06 50.90 -10.36
C ARG A 75 -5.65 51.26 -9.00
N LEU A 76 -4.88 52.02 -8.22
CA LEU A 76 -5.33 52.56 -6.94
C LEU A 76 -6.21 53.80 -7.19
N ALA A 77 -7.41 53.82 -6.63
CA ALA A 77 -8.24 55.01 -6.52
C ALA A 77 -8.17 55.57 -5.09
N ILE A 78 -8.02 56.88 -4.98
CA ILE A 78 -8.05 57.61 -3.72
C ILE A 78 -9.13 58.69 -3.85
N ILE A 79 -10.07 58.73 -2.91
CA ILE A 79 -11.25 59.58 -3.00
C ILE A 79 -11.38 60.40 -1.73
N LYS A 80 -11.57 61.71 -1.86
CA LYS A 80 -11.90 62.62 -0.76
C LYS A 80 -13.28 63.22 -1.01
N SER A 81 -14.23 62.91 -0.13
CA SER A 81 -15.60 63.38 -0.24
C SER A 81 -15.97 64.24 0.97
N ALA A 82 -16.62 65.37 0.71
CA ALA A 82 -17.02 66.32 1.73
C ALA A 82 -18.46 66.80 1.49
N TYR A 83 -19.19 67.05 2.57
CA TYR A 83 -20.49 67.69 2.51
C TYR A 83 -20.34 69.16 2.09
N VAL A 84 -21.16 69.62 1.15
CA VAL A 84 -21.12 71.01 0.65
C VAL A 84 -22.43 71.77 0.87
N GLY A 85 -23.42 71.16 1.52
CA GLY A 85 -24.67 71.83 1.85
C GLY A 85 -25.71 71.70 0.76
N GLN A 86 -26.13 72.84 0.23
CA GLN A 86 -27.20 72.92 -0.77
C GLN A 86 -26.63 72.70 -2.18
N ASP A 87 -27.39 72.01 -3.04
CA ASP A 87 -27.09 71.97 -4.48
C ASP A 87 -27.60 73.23 -5.20
N TYR A 88 -27.42 73.28 -6.52
CA TYR A 88 -27.84 74.37 -7.39
C TYR A 88 -29.36 74.62 -7.41
N THR A 89 -30.17 73.69 -6.85
CA THR A 89 -31.63 73.80 -6.66
C THR A 89 -32.01 74.25 -5.25
N ARG A 90 -31.02 74.50 -4.38
CA ARG A 90 -31.16 74.78 -2.93
C ARG A 90 -31.57 73.57 -2.08
N ARG A 91 -31.50 72.36 -2.63
CA ARG A 91 -31.79 71.13 -1.88
C ARG A 91 -30.58 70.76 -1.00
N LEU A 92 -30.82 70.55 0.29
CA LEU A 92 -29.81 70.04 1.23
C LEU A 92 -29.41 68.61 0.87
N GLY A 93 -28.20 68.20 1.26
CA GLY A 93 -27.69 66.86 0.99
C GLY A 93 -26.63 66.78 -0.12
N ASN A 94 -26.15 67.91 -0.63
CA ASN A 94 -25.09 67.90 -1.63
C ASN A 94 -23.73 67.58 -1.02
N TYR A 95 -22.92 66.83 -1.76
CA TYR A 95 -21.53 66.53 -1.43
C TYR A 95 -20.67 66.67 -2.68
N PHE A 96 -19.39 66.90 -2.47
CA PHE A 96 -18.39 66.94 -3.52
C PHE A 96 -17.37 65.83 -3.28
N SER A 97 -17.14 65.02 -4.31
CA SER A 97 -16.16 63.94 -4.30
C SER A 97 -15.07 64.23 -5.33
N HIS A 98 -13.84 64.39 -4.84
CA HIS A 98 -12.64 64.45 -5.66
C HIS A 98 -11.96 63.09 -5.60
N ALA A 99 -11.82 62.41 -6.74
CA ALA A 99 -11.10 61.15 -6.85
C ALA A 99 -9.82 61.31 -7.68
N LEU A 100 -8.78 60.60 -7.26
CA LEU A 100 -7.49 60.45 -7.92
C LEU A 100 -7.31 58.97 -8.28
N ILE A 101 -7.14 58.66 -9.56
CA ILE A 101 -6.77 57.31 -10.03
C ILE A 101 -5.28 57.34 -10.35
N ILE A 102 -4.48 56.61 -9.57
CA ILE A 102 -3.02 56.59 -9.71
C ILE A 102 -2.66 55.83 -10.99
N LYS A 103 -1.89 56.48 -11.87
CA LYS A 103 -1.50 55.93 -13.17
C LYS A 103 -0.75 54.61 -13.05
N ASP A 104 0.27 54.60 -12.21
CA ASP A 104 1.11 53.45 -11.89
C ASP A 104 0.85 53.01 -10.44
N ARG A 105 1.72 52.15 -9.89
CA ARG A 105 1.72 51.87 -8.45
C ARG A 105 2.38 53.02 -7.66
N LEU A 106 2.00 53.16 -6.39
CA LEU A 106 2.73 54.02 -5.45
C LEU A 106 4.18 53.53 -5.29
N PRO A 107 5.15 54.43 -5.03
CA PRO A 107 6.51 54.04 -4.65
C PRO A 107 6.52 53.17 -3.38
N ASP A 108 7.54 52.33 -3.22
CA ASP A 108 7.64 51.31 -2.16
C ASP A 108 7.91 51.90 -0.76
N ASP A 109 7.79 53.21 -0.59
CA ASP A 109 7.94 53.98 0.66
C ASP A 109 6.78 54.98 0.87
N ILE A 110 5.67 54.79 0.14
CA ILE A 110 4.45 55.61 0.22
C ILE A 110 3.24 54.72 0.41
N TRP A 111 2.38 55.09 1.36
CA TRP A 111 1.09 54.46 1.61
C TRP A 111 -0.04 55.39 1.15
N PRO A 112 -1.24 54.85 0.86
CA PRO A 112 -2.37 55.68 0.47
C PRO A 112 -2.66 56.82 1.45
N VAL A 113 -2.52 56.61 2.76
CA VAL A 113 -2.73 57.66 3.77
C VAL A 113 -1.78 58.87 3.62
N ASP A 114 -0.58 58.69 3.07
CA ASP A 114 0.40 59.79 2.89
C ASP A 114 -0.06 60.83 1.83
N LEU A 115 -1.14 60.54 1.10
CA LEU A 115 -1.78 61.44 0.14
C LEU A 115 -2.99 62.18 0.72
N TYR A 116 -3.34 61.95 2.00
CA TYR A 116 -4.48 62.61 2.65
C TYR A 116 -4.34 64.14 2.71
N GLU A 117 -3.12 64.61 3.01
CA GLU A 117 -2.73 66.03 3.12
C GLU A 117 -2.24 66.64 1.80
N TRP A 118 -2.49 65.98 0.66
CA TRP A 118 -2.12 66.57 -0.63
C TRP A 118 -2.87 67.89 -0.88
N ASP A 119 -2.13 68.99 -1.04
CA ASP A 119 -2.67 70.35 -1.19
C ASP A 119 -3.63 70.55 -2.37
N GLY A 120 -3.61 69.66 -3.37
CA GLY A 120 -4.48 69.74 -4.54
C GLY A 120 -5.90 69.21 -4.33
N TRP A 121 -6.23 68.70 -3.14
CA TRP A 121 -7.59 68.25 -2.84
C TRP A 121 -8.61 69.39 -2.98
N LYS A 122 -9.80 69.03 -3.47
CA LYS A 122 -10.93 69.94 -3.60
C LYS A 122 -12.09 69.37 -2.80
N ASP A 123 -12.75 70.22 -2.03
CA ASP A 123 -13.89 69.85 -1.18
C ASP A 123 -15.21 70.48 -1.64
N LYS A 124 -15.19 71.28 -2.72
CA LYS A 124 -16.37 71.86 -3.35
C LYS A 124 -16.15 72.15 -4.83
N LEU A 125 -17.26 72.20 -5.56
CA LEU A 125 -17.30 72.76 -6.90
C LEU A 125 -17.41 74.28 -6.80
N LEU A 126 -16.54 75.03 -7.47
CA LEU A 126 -16.60 76.49 -7.49
C LEU A 126 -17.73 76.95 -8.44
N PRO A 127 -18.41 78.07 -8.17
CA PRO A 127 -19.50 78.54 -9.03
C PRO A 127 -19.11 78.74 -10.51
N ALA A 128 -17.89 79.19 -10.78
CA ALA A 128 -17.37 79.34 -12.15
C ALA A 128 -17.20 78.00 -12.88
N GLU A 129 -17.15 76.89 -12.15
CA GLU A 129 -17.01 75.54 -12.69
C GLU A 129 -18.37 74.89 -12.96
N ASP A 130 -19.49 75.41 -12.48
CA ASP A 130 -20.85 74.89 -12.78
C ASP A 130 -21.55 75.73 -13.86
N THR A 131 -20.88 75.87 -15.01
CA THR A 131 -21.36 76.62 -16.19
C THR A 131 -21.30 75.76 -17.46
N GLU A 132 -22.09 76.11 -18.47
CA GLU A 132 -22.16 75.38 -19.74
C GLU A 132 -20.82 75.39 -20.51
N ASP A 133 -20.09 76.51 -20.44
CA ASP A 133 -18.80 76.70 -21.14
C ASP A 133 -17.60 76.06 -20.42
N ALA A 134 -17.75 75.60 -19.17
CA ALA A 134 -16.65 75.10 -18.38
C ALA A 134 -16.27 73.66 -18.78
N SER A 135 -14.97 73.45 -19.08
CA SER A 135 -14.41 72.17 -19.55
C SER A 135 -14.86 70.96 -18.70
N PHE A 136 -15.15 69.85 -19.39
CA PHE A 136 -15.41 68.55 -18.77
C PHE A 136 -14.14 67.70 -18.62
N GLU A 137 -12.99 68.21 -19.07
CA GLU A 137 -11.69 67.55 -19.02
C GLU A 137 -10.80 68.16 -17.93
N LEU A 138 -10.32 67.32 -17.01
CA LEU A 138 -9.42 67.71 -15.93
C LEU A 138 -7.96 67.40 -16.28
N PRO A 139 -7.01 68.29 -15.93
CA PRO A 139 -5.60 68.04 -16.19
C PRO A 139 -5.09 66.84 -15.39
N VAL A 140 -4.05 66.19 -15.89
CA VAL A 140 -3.31 65.18 -15.14
C VAL A 140 -2.47 65.89 -14.07
N VAL A 141 -2.48 65.37 -12.84
CA VAL A 141 -1.74 65.97 -11.72
C VAL A 141 -0.52 65.16 -11.33
N THR A 142 0.52 65.86 -10.87
CA THR A 142 1.63 65.23 -10.16
C THR A 142 1.37 65.39 -8.66
N LEU A 143 1.37 64.27 -7.94
CA LEU A 143 1.10 64.22 -6.51
C LEU A 143 2.42 64.31 -5.73
N THR A 144 2.40 65.14 -4.69
CA THR A 144 3.50 65.25 -3.71
C THR A 144 2.95 64.78 -2.36
N PRO A 145 3.29 63.55 -1.92
CA PRO A 145 2.81 63.02 -0.64
C PRO A 145 3.46 63.76 0.53
N ASP A 146 2.69 63.98 1.60
CA ASP A 146 3.23 64.47 2.87
C ASP A 146 3.60 63.27 3.75
N LYS A 147 4.89 62.98 3.83
CA LYS A 147 5.41 61.87 4.65
C LYS A 147 5.54 62.22 6.13
N LYS A 148 5.33 63.49 6.52
CA LYS A 148 5.49 63.95 7.90
C LYS A 148 4.23 63.72 8.72
N ALA A 149 3.06 64.08 8.18
CA ALA A 149 1.78 64.01 8.90
C ALA A 149 1.48 62.62 9.51
N TYR A 150 1.86 61.54 8.82
CA TYR A 150 1.70 60.17 9.30
C TYR A 150 3.03 59.41 9.32
N ALA A 151 4.13 60.09 9.66
CA ALA A 151 5.44 59.44 9.80
C ALA A 151 5.40 58.36 10.89
N PHE A 152 6.26 57.36 10.81
CA PHE A 152 6.31 56.29 11.83
C PHE A 152 6.54 56.82 13.26
N THR A 153 7.21 57.97 13.41
CA THR A 153 7.39 58.65 14.70
C THR A 153 6.07 59.19 15.26
N GLU A 154 5.24 59.81 14.42
CA GLU A 154 3.90 60.30 14.82
C GLU A 154 2.99 59.13 15.19
N LEU A 155 3.04 58.04 14.40
CA LEU A 155 2.27 56.83 14.69
C LEU A 155 2.74 56.15 15.99
N GLN A 156 4.05 56.19 16.27
CA GLN A 156 4.60 55.70 17.51
C GLN A 156 4.06 56.48 18.71
N GLU A 157 4.05 57.81 18.64
CA GLU A 157 3.52 58.68 19.69
C GLU A 157 2.03 58.42 19.92
N PHE A 158 1.25 58.34 18.84
CA PHE A 158 -0.18 58.02 18.89
C PHE A 158 -0.47 56.68 19.59
N ILE A 159 0.30 55.62 19.28
CA ILE A 159 0.13 54.30 19.92
C ILE A 159 0.55 54.31 21.40
N LYS A 160 1.50 55.18 21.79
CA LYS A 160 2.01 55.28 23.17
C LYS A 160 1.17 56.17 24.09
N GLU A 161 0.36 57.06 23.52
CA GLU A 161 -0.40 58.05 24.28
C GLU A 161 -1.32 57.41 25.34
N GLU A 162 -1.93 56.27 25.01
CA GLU A 162 -2.78 55.51 25.94
C GLU A 162 -2.30 54.07 26.05
N SER A 163 -2.33 53.52 27.27
CA SER A 163 -1.74 52.22 27.60
C SER A 163 -2.37 51.04 26.84
N ASP A 164 -3.66 51.11 26.49
CA ASP A 164 -4.36 50.01 25.81
C ASP A 164 -4.33 50.10 24.27
N ARG A 165 -3.94 51.26 23.69
CA ARG A 165 -3.92 51.45 22.23
C ARG A 165 -3.04 50.43 21.53
N LYS A 166 -1.88 50.08 22.11
CA LYS A 166 -1.01 49.03 21.58
C LYS A 166 -1.73 47.67 21.47
N ASN A 167 -2.48 47.28 22.50
CA ASN A 167 -3.17 45.99 22.52
C ASN A 167 -4.32 45.99 21.50
N GLN A 168 -5.15 47.04 21.49
CA GLN A 168 -6.22 47.18 20.50
C GLN A 168 -5.67 47.21 19.08
N PHE A 169 -4.53 47.86 18.87
CA PHE A 169 -3.85 47.85 17.58
C PHE A 169 -3.42 46.45 17.14
N ALA A 170 -2.83 45.66 18.04
CA ALA A 170 -2.50 44.26 17.75
C ALA A 170 -3.76 43.48 17.34
N TYR A 171 -4.88 43.66 18.06
CA TYR A 171 -6.15 43.01 17.72
C TYR A 171 -6.71 43.51 16.38
N MET A 172 -6.55 44.79 16.03
CA MET A 172 -6.94 45.30 14.71
C MET A 172 -6.11 44.68 13.59
N ILE A 173 -4.79 44.52 13.77
CA ILE A 173 -3.94 43.80 12.81
C ILE A 173 -4.42 42.35 12.66
N GLN A 174 -4.69 41.65 13.77
CA GLN A 174 -5.22 40.29 13.75
C GLN A 174 -6.58 40.21 13.05
N ALA A 175 -7.49 41.17 13.27
CA ALA A 175 -8.77 41.24 12.58
C ALA A 175 -8.61 41.39 11.06
N VAL A 176 -7.59 42.14 10.60
CA VAL A 176 -7.26 42.25 9.17
C VAL A 176 -6.89 40.89 8.58
N PHE A 177 -6.09 40.06 9.27
CA PHE A 177 -5.79 38.69 8.84
C PHE A 177 -7.04 37.81 8.80
N MET A 178 -7.86 37.85 9.85
CA MET A 178 -9.06 37.01 9.98
C MET A 178 -10.17 37.36 8.99
N ARG A 179 -10.14 38.56 8.38
CA ARG A 179 -11.16 39.00 7.42
C ARG A 179 -11.33 38.04 6.26
N ARG A 180 -10.25 37.45 5.74
CA ARG A 180 -10.34 36.52 4.60
C ARG A 180 -11.11 35.24 4.95
N GLU A 181 -10.99 34.77 6.18
CA GLU A 181 -11.64 33.55 6.67
C GLU A 181 -13.07 33.82 7.15
N THR A 182 -13.30 34.98 7.76
CA THR A 182 -14.58 35.30 8.42
C THR A 182 -15.49 36.20 7.62
N SER A 183 -14.98 36.84 6.56
CA SER A 183 -15.67 37.89 5.79
C SER A 183 -16.12 39.11 6.62
N ARG A 184 -15.59 39.29 7.83
CA ARG A 184 -15.93 40.40 8.74
C ARG A 184 -14.97 41.57 8.54
N ASN A 185 -15.50 42.72 8.14
CA ASN A 185 -14.70 43.95 7.99
C ASN A 185 -14.37 44.59 9.34
N VAL A 186 -13.29 45.38 9.39
CA VAL A 186 -12.90 46.14 10.58
C VAL A 186 -13.66 47.45 10.61
N VAL A 187 -14.27 47.76 11.76
CA VAL A 187 -14.99 49.02 12.02
C VAL A 187 -14.41 49.67 13.25
N ILE A 188 -13.98 50.92 13.12
CA ILE A 188 -13.35 51.71 14.19
C ILE A 188 -14.28 52.86 14.49
N LYS A 189 -14.73 52.99 15.74
CA LYS A 189 -15.52 54.13 16.19
C LYS A 189 -14.66 54.97 17.12
N ASP A 190 -14.27 56.12 16.63
CA ASP A 190 -13.39 57.10 17.29
C ASP A 190 -13.69 58.49 16.70
N ASN A 191 -13.00 59.53 17.17
CA ASN A 191 -13.06 60.85 16.55
C ASN A 191 -12.36 60.88 15.16
N GLU A 192 -12.63 61.93 14.39
CA GLU A 192 -12.12 62.06 13.01
C GLU A 192 -10.60 61.97 12.92
N THR A 193 -9.88 62.67 13.80
CA THR A 193 -8.41 62.69 13.81
C THR A 193 -7.84 61.30 14.12
N ASN A 194 -8.27 60.70 15.23
CA ASN A 194 -7.81 59.37 15.64
C ASN A 194 -8.17 58.30 14.60
N GLY A 195 -9.33 58.39 13.95
CA GLY A 195 -9.73 57.49 12.88
C GLY A 195 -8.72 57.45 11.73
N LEU A 196 -8.19 58.60 11.32
CA LEU A 196 -7.12 58.68 10.31
C LEU A 196 -5.80 58.11 10.82
N PHE A 197 -5.42 58.37 12.08
CA PHE A 197 -4.24 57.76 12.70
C PHE A 197 -4.35 56.24 12.76
N TRP A 198 -5.51 55.68 13.10
CA TRP A 198 -5.75 54.24 13.08
C TRP A 198 -5.62 53.64 11.68
N ILE A 199 -6.18 54.31 10.66
CA ILE A 199 -5.99 53.91 9.26
C ILE A 199 -4.51 53.94 8.89
N ALA A 200 -3.77 54.99 9.29
CA ALA A 200 -2.35 55.09 9.02
C ALA A 200 -1.56 53.97 9.70
N CYS A 201 -1.83 53.68 10.97
CA CYS A 201 -1.24 52.57 11.71
C CYS A 201 -1.51 51.23 11.01
N LEU A 202 -2.74 50.97 10.57
CA LEU A 202 -3.08 49.72 9.88
C LEU A 202 -2.43 49.61 8.51
N GLN A 203 -2.47 50.67 7.69
CA GLN A 203 -1.78 50.68 6.40
C GLN A 203 -0.28 50.47 6.56
N LYS A 204 0.35 51.19 7.48
CA LYS A 204 1.78 51.08 7.80
C LYS A 204 2.12 49.93 8.74
N SER A 205 1.20 49.00 8.98
CA SER A 205 1.49 47.68 9.58
C SER A 205 1.91 46.66 8.53
N PHE A 206 1.63 46.93 7.25
CA PHE A 206 1.92 46.04 6.14
C PHE A 206 2.83 46.71 5.12
N PRO A 207 3.68 45.94 4.41
CA PRO A 207 4.51 46.51 3.36
C PRO A 207 3.65 47.18 2.27
N PRO A 208 4.16 48.21 1.56
CA PRO A 208 3.41 48.90 0.51
C PRO A 208 2.89 47.98 -0.62
N SER A 209 3.60 46.88 -0.90
CA SER A 209 3.19 45.87 -1.88
C SER A 209 1.87 45.15 -1.54
N HIS A 210 1.47 45.17 -0.26
CA HIS A 210 0.32 44.44 0.28
C HIS A 210 -0.95 45.28 0.40
N GLN A 211 -0.88 46.58 0.10
CA GLN A 211 -2.00 47.51 0.27
C GLN A 211 -3.21 47.18 -0.63
N LYS A 212 -3.03 46.31 -1.63
CA LYS A 212 -4.11 45.86 -2.53
C LYS A 212 -5.27 45.18 -1.82
N GLU A 213 -5.00 44.60 -0.66
CA GLU A 213 -6.01 43.90 0.14
C GLU A 213 -6.48 44.75 1.34
N LEU A 214 -6.15 46.05 1.38
CA LEU A 214 -6.44 46.91 2.53
C LEU A 214 -7.11 48.22 2.10
N ASP A 215 -8.31 48.10 1.54
CA ASP A 215 -9.16 49.24 1.23
C ASP A 215 -9.65 49.89 2.53
N CYS A 216 -9.52 51.22 2.66
CA CYS A 216 -9.91 51.93 3.88
C CYS A 216 -10.85 53.09 3.61
N SER A 217 -11.69 53.41 4.60
CA SER A 217 -12.57 54.58 4.65
C SER A 217 -12.41 55.31 5.97
N SER A 218 -11.98 56.58 5.97
CA SER A 218 -11.88 57.43 7.18
C SER A 218 -13.23 57.92 7.69
N TYR A 219 -14.29 57.69 6.92
CA TYR A 219 -15.66 57.90 7.36
C TYR A 219 -16.64 57.07 6.51
N GLN A 220 -17.38 56.19 7.16
CA GLN A 220 -18.39 55.33 6.57
C GLN A 220 -19.72 55.50 7.29
N PHE A 221 -20.76 55.83 6.52
CA PHE A 221 -22.13 55.96 7.04
C PHE A 221 -22.92 54.64 6.93
N ASP A 222 -22.92 54.02 5.75
CA ASP A 222 -23.70 52.82 5.46
C ASP A 222 -22.85 51.54 5.57
N PRO A 223 -23.20 50.58 6.45
CA PRO A 223 -22.49 49.31 6.57
C PRO A 223 -22.53 48.44 5.31
N ARG A 224 -23.47 48.66 4.38
CA ARG A 224 -23.58 47.92 3.11
C ARG A 224 -22.43 48.22 2.13
N ALA A 225 -21.76 49.35 2.31
CA ALA A 225 -20.65 49.80 1.47
C ALA A 225 -19.30 49.75 2.21
N CYS A 226 -19.17 48.84 3.19
CA CYS A 226 -17.93 48.67 3.95
C CYS A 226 -16.75 48.25 3.07
N LEU A 227 -15.63 48.94 3.26
CA LEU A 227 -14.31 48.52 2.82
C LEU A 227 -13.67 47.58 3.84
N ALA A 228 -12.40 47.21 3.66
CA ALA A 228 -11.71 46.32 4.60
C ALA A 228 -11.58 46.95 6.00
N VAL A 229 -11.30 48.25 6.07
CA VAL A 229 -11.21 49.04 7.30
C VAL A 229 -12.08 50.29 7.19
N ASN A 230 -12.97 50.51 8.15
CA ASN A 230 -13.92 51.61 8.11
C ASN A 230 -13.90 52.35 9.43
N VAL A 231 -13.81 53.67 9.39
CA VAL A 231 -14.05 54.53 10.54
C VAL A 231 -15.49 55.01 10.49
N THR A 232 -16.18 54.97 11.62
CA THR A 232 -17.52 55.54 11.79
C THR A 232 -17.53 56.51 12.96
N LEU A 233 -18.32 57.57 12.85
CA LEU A 233 -18.41 58.63 13.85
C LEU A 233 -19.81 59.23 13.88
N GLY A 234 -20.21 59.70 15.06
CA GLY A 234 -21.58 60.17 15.29
C GLY A 234 -22.63 59.09 15.06
N GLU A 235 -23.86 59.52 14.79
CA GLU A 235 -24.96 58.62 14.47
C GLU A 235 -24.99 58.29 12.97
N THR A 236 -24.76 57.01 12.65
CA THR A 236 -24.76 56.46 11.29
C THR A 236 -25.72 55.25 11.19
N ASP A 237 -25.75 54.57 10.05
CA ASP A 237 -26.51 53.32 9.89
C ASP A 237 -25.79 52.11 10.50
N PHE A 238 -24.60 52.29 11.08
CA PHE A 238 -23.93 51.25 11.85
C PHE A 238 -24.66 50.99 13.16
N VAL A 239 -25.25 49.80 13.28
CA VAL A 239 -25.70 49.23 14.55
C VAL A 239 -24.54 48.40 15.11
N LEU A 240 -23.84 48.91 16.12
CA LEU A 240 -22.66 48.24 16.69
C LEU A 240 -23.01 47.44 17.95
N GLY A 241 -24.13 46.69 17.91
CA GLY A 241 -24.60 45.85 19.01
C GLY A 241 -23.77 44.57 19.19
N GLU A 242 -24.09 43.78 20.22
CA GLU A 242 -23.35 42.55 20.53
C GLU A 242 -23.34 41.55 19.34
N ASN A 243 -24.47 41.41 18.66
CA ASN A 243 -24.61 40.50 17.52
C ASN A 243 -23.73 40.94 16.34
N GLU A 244 -23.73 42.23 16.00
CA GLU A 244 -22.94 42.77 14.91
C GLU A 244 -21.44 42.68 15.21
N ARG A 245 -21.04 42.98 16.46
CA ARG A 245 -19.67 42.79 16.95
C ARG A 245 -19.21 41.34 16.96
N LYS A 246 -20.12 40.38 17.07
CA LYS A 246 -19.78 38.95 17.11
C LYS A 246 -19.77 38.31 15.73
N TYR A 247 -20.67 38.72 14.84
CA TYR A 247 -20.94 37.99 13.60
C TYR A 247 -20.76 38.79 12.31
N GLN A 248 -20.84 40.14 12.35
CA GLN A 248 -20.80 40.97 11.13
C GLN A 248 -19.50 41.75 10.96
N PHE A 249 -19.00 42.36 12.03
CA PHE A 249 -17.83 43.25 11.98
C PHE A 249 -16.87 42.97 13.12
N TYR A 250 -15.59 43.26 12.92
CA TYR A 250 -14.63 43.45 14.00
C TYR A 250 -14.66 44.91 14.42
N VAL A 251 -15.45 45.21 15.44
CA VAL A 251 -15.67 46.56 15.95
C VAL A 251 -14.67 46.89 17.04
N PHE A 252 -14.05 48.06 16.91
CA PHE A 252 -13.20 48.70 17.92
C PHE A 252 -13.83 50.04 18.28
N ASP A 253 -14.66 50.04 19.32
CA ASP A 253 -15.37 51.23 19.78
C ASP A 253 -14.59 51.90 20.91
N PHE A 254 -13.80 52.92 20.56
CA PHE A 254 -13.03 53.73 21.51
C PHE A 254 -13.88 54.81 22.21
N VAL A 255 -15.13 55.02 21.76
CA VAL A 255 -16.06 55.97 22.39
C VAL A 255 -16.79 55.32 23.55
N GLU A 256 -17.26 54.09 23.38
CA GLU A 256 -18.01 53.34 24.41
C GLU A 256 -17.16 52.27 25.12
N GLY A 257 -15.96 51.98 24.64
CA GLY A 257 -15.08 50.92 25.16
C GLY A 257 -15.50 49.49 24.80
N ASN A 258 -16.42 49.35 23.84
CA ASN A 258 -17.04 48.08 23.46
C ASN A 258 -16.33 47.45 22.25
N HIS A 259 -15.22 46.75 22.51
CA HIS A 259 -14.45 46.08 21.46
C HIS A 259 -14.95 44.67 21.17
N SER A 260 -14.72 44.18 19.96
CA SER A 260 -14.98 42.80 19.56
C SER A 260 -13.92 41.87 20.12
N GLN A 261 -14.31 40.64 20.45
CA GLN A 261 -13.35 39.59 20.74
C GLN A 261 -12.73 39.11 19.42
N VAL A 262 -11.47 39.50 19.21
CA VAL A 262 -10.61 38.91 18.19
C VAL A 262 -9.88 37.75 18.87
N GLY A 263 -9.77 36.61 18.21
CA GLY A 263 -9.16 35.41 18.79
C GLY A 263 -7.69 35.61 19.20
N THR A 264 -6.95 34.51 19.34
CA THR A 264 -5.53 34.57 19.71
C THR A 264 -4.73 35.42 18.71
N LEU A 265 -3.95 36.37 19.23
CA LEU A 265 -3.05 37.18 18.42
C LEU A 265 -1.98 36.29 17.78
N ASN A 266 -1.80 36.43 16.47
CA ASN A 266 -0.65 35.84 15.80
C ASN A 266 0.64 36.62 16.10
N GLU A 267 1.76 36.02 15.78
CA GLU A 267 3.07 36.60 16.06
C GLU A 267 3.31 37.89 15.26
N TYR A 268 2.78 37.98 14.04
CA TYR A 268 2.89 39.18 13.21
C TYR A 268 2.23 40.39 13.88
N ALA A 269 0.98 40.25 14.31
CA ALA A 269 0.22 41.29 14.99
C ALA A 269 0.91 41.75 16.29
N THR A 270 1.42 40.80 17.07
CA THR A 270 2.16 41.08 18.31
C THR A 270 3.48 41.81 18.04
N THR A 271 4.24 41.34 17.04
CA THR A 271 5.55 41.89 16.71
C THR A 271 5.45 43.29 16.09
N VAL A 272 4.58 43.46 15.09
CA VAL A 272 4.43 44.73 14.37
C VAL A 272 3.84 45.82 15.26
N SER A 273 2.83 45.50 16.09
CA SER A 273 2.32 46.47 17.08
C SER A 273 3.40 46.89 18.09
N THR A 274 4.26 45.95 18.49
CA THR A 274 5.41 46.25 19.34
C THR A 274 6.44 47.12 18.63
N TRP A 275 6.84 46.79 17.40
CA TRP A 275 7.79 47.62 16.64
C TRP A 275 7.23 49.01 16.35
N MET A 276 5.98 49.16 15.96
CA MET A 276 5.36 50.49 15.78
C MET A 276 5.43 51.31 17.08
N SER A 277 5.16 50.68 18.23
CA SER A 277 5.18 51.36 19.53
C SER A 277 6.60 51.65 20.03
N THR A 278 7.60 50.77 19.82
CA THR A 278 8.91 50.89 20.49
C THR A 278 10.11 51.00 19.56
N GLN A 279 10.04 50.47 18.34
CA GLN A 279 11.14 50.32 17.39
C GLN A 279 10.67 50.54 15.92
N PRO A 280 10.13 51.72 15.57
CA PRO A 280 9.57 51.97 14.23
C PRO A 280 10.60 51.82 13.10
N GLU A 281 11.88 52.03 13.38
CA GLU A 281 13.00 51.77 12.47
C GLU A 281 13.10 50.30 12.07
N ARG A 282 12.85 49.38 13.01
CA ARG A 282 12.90 47.94 12.75
C ARG A 282 11.78 47.47 11.83
N LEU A 283 10.62 48.13 11.92
CA LEU A 283 9.50 47.89 11.00
C LEU A 283 9.84 48.36 9.58
N GLN A 284 10.56 49.48 9.45
CA GLN A 284 11.04 49.95 8.15
C GLN A 284 12.11 49.01 7.56
N ASP A 285 13.05 48.53 8.39
CA ASP A 285 14.05 47.53 7.97
C ASP A 285 13.38 46.25 7.48
N PHE A 286 12.31 45.82 8.16
CA PHE A 286 11.50 44.68 7.72
C PHE A 286 10.87 44.94 6.35
N TYR A 287 10.35 46.13 6.08
CA TYR A 287 9.78 46.47 4.76
C TYR A 287 10.83 46.50 3.66
N GLU A 288 12.01 47.05 3.92
CA GLU A 288 13.14 46.94 2.99
C GLU A 288 13.51 45.47 2.73
N PHE A 289 13.47 44.62 3.75
CA PHE A 289 13.70 43.18 3.61
C PHE A 289 12.63 42.48 2.75
N THR A 290 11.36 42.85 2.89
CA THR A 290 10.27 42.24 2.10
C THR A 290 10.45 42.44 0.59
N ARG A 291 11.19 43.49 0.16
CA ARG A 291 11.48 43.76 -1.25
C ARG A 291 12.32 42.67 -1.91
N LEU A 292 12.93 41.76 -1.15
CA LEU A 292 13.68 40.64 -1.69
C LEU A 292 12.75 39.56 -2.32
N PHE A 293 11.45 39.62 -2.05
CA PHE A 293 10.47 38.59 -2.40
C PHE A 293 9.36 39.12 -3.34
N LYS A 294 8.68 38.21 -4.03
CA LYS A 294 7.49 38.49 -4.87
C LYS A 294 6.19 38.13 -4.14
N HIS A 295 6.08 38.51 -2.87
CA HIS A 295 4.91 38.22 -2.02
C HIS A 295 4.10 39.50 -1.77
N ASN A 296 2.80 39.48 -2.09
CA ASN A 296 1.91 40.67 -2.02
C ASN A 296 0.58 40.41 -1.30
N SER A 297 0.41 39.25 -0.65
CA SER A 297 -0.88 38.80 -0.07
C SER A 297 -0.93 39.03 1.44
N LEU A 298 -2.07 39.43 2.00
CA LEU A 298 -2.25 39.56 3.45
C LEU A 298 -2.71 38.22 4.05
N ASN A 299 -1.75 37.33 4.28
CA ASN A 299 -1.97 35.99 4.83
C ASN A 299 -0.85 35.58 5.79
N ASN A 300 -0.99 34.41 6.41
CA ASN A 300 -0.05 33.88 7.39
C ASN A 300 1.39 33.68 6.86
N GLU A 301 1.64 33.72 5.54
CA GLU A 301 3.00 33.68 4.98
C GLU A 301 3.83 34.90 5.38
N LEU A 302 3.18 36.01 5.79
CA LEU A 302 3.85 37.14 6.43
C LEU A 302 4.54 36.79 7.75
N ILE A 303 4.07 35.75 8.45
CA ILE A 303 4.73 35.24 9.67
C ILE A 303 6.04 34.54 9.28
N SER A 304 6.03 33.69 8.24
CA SER A 304 7.25 33.07 7.71
C SER A 304 8.26 34.12 7.24
N LEU A 305 7.79 35.17 6.55
CA LEU A 305 8.64 36.30 6.16
C LEU A 305 9.21 37.05 7.36
N LEU A 306 8.40 37.24 8.42
CA LEU A 306 8.85 37.84 9.67
C LEU A 306 9.92 36.98 10.36
N HIS A 307 9.72 35.66 10.44
CA HIS A 307 10.70 34.71 10.99
C HIS A 307 12.01 34.75 10.21
N LEU A 308 11.95 34.78 8.88
CA LEU A 308 13.14 34.90 8.04
C LEU A 308 13.88 36.21 8.28
N PHE A 309 13.17 37.33 8.43
CA PHE A 309 13.79 38.59 8.79
C PHE A 309 14.43 38.53 10.18
N GLN A 310 13.76 37.94 11.16
CA GLN A 310 14.31 37.76 12.50
C GLN A 310 15.53 36.84 12.50
N LEU A 311 15.55 35.81 11.66
CA LEU A 311 16.72 34.97 11.43
C LEU A 311 17.90 35.78 10.86
N SER A 312 17.63 36.70 9.93
CA SER A 312 18.67 37.59 9.37
C SER A 312 19.34 38.52 10.39
N ILE A 313 18.71 38.69 11.55
CA ILE A 313 19.23 39.45 12.70
C ILE A 313 19.55 38.52 13.89
N ASN A 314 19.89 37.27 13.60
CA ASN A 314 20.39 36.25 14.52
C ASN A 314 19.38 35.75 15.58
N ARG A 315 18.06 35.79 15.30
CA ARG A 315 17.09 35.03 16.11
C ARG A 315 17.20 33.54 15.78
N VAL A 316 17.30 32.71 16.81
CA VAL A 316 17.17 31.25 16.66
C VAL A 316 15.70 30.88 16.43
N LEU A 317 15.45 30.08 15.41
CA LEU A 317 14.12 29.58 15.05
C LEU A 317 13.98 28.10 15.44
N GLY A 318 12.77 27.69 15.79
CA GLY A 318 12.42 26.28 15.99
C GLY A 318 12.28 25.54 14.65
N GLU A 319 12.26 24.21 14.69
CA GLU A 319 12.20 23.38 13.47
C GLU A 319 10.99 23.67 12.60
N LYS A 320 9.81 23.84 13.20
CA LYS A 320 8.58 24.17 12.46
C LYS A 320 8.70 25.52 11.76
N GLU A 321 9.19 26.55 12.47
CA GLU A 321 9.41 27.89 11.91
C GLU A 321 10.40 27.83 10.74
N LEU A 322 11.46 27.01 10.85
CA LEU A 322 12.42 26.80 9.79
C LEU A 322 11.82 26.15 8.54
N VAL A 323 10.95 25.15 8.70
CA VAL A 323 10.23 24.55 7.57
C VAL A 323 9.34 25.59 6.87
N ASP A 324 8.55 26.35 7.64
CA ASP A 324 7.66 27.38 7.11
C ASP A 324 8.45 28.51 6.39
N VAL A 325 9.63 28.87 6.92
CA VAL A 325 10.57 29.80 6.28
C VAL A 325 11.13 29.23 4.98
N LEU A 326 11.56 27.96 4.99
CA LEU A 326 12.14 27.33 3.80
C LEU A 326 11.10 27.15 2.68
N ASP A 327 9.84 26.86 3.02
CA ASP A 327 8.75 26.84 2.04
C ASP A 327 8.48 28.24 1.47
N PHE A 328 8.44 29.26 2.32
CA PHE A 328 8.28 30.64 1.89
C PHE A 328 9.38 31.09 0.91
N VAL A 329 10.66 30.85 1.22
CA VAL A 329 11.77 31.26 0.34
C VAL A 329 11.75 30.49 -0.98
N ASN A 330 11.34 29.21 -0.97
CA ASN A 330 11.19 28.43 -2.18
C ASN A 330 10.10 29.00 -3.10
N SER A 331 9.04 29.57 -2.53
CA SER A 331 7.88 30.06 -3.28
C SER A 331 8.05 31.50 -3.77
N TYR A 332 8.69 32.37 -2.99
CA TYR A 332 8.64 33.82 -3.21
C TYR A 332 9.98 34.51 -3.46
N THR A 333 11.13 33.84 -3.31
CA THR A 333 12.44 34.48 -3.51
C THR A 333 12.63 34.94 -4.95
N LYS A 334 13.05 36.19 -5.14
CA LYS A 334 13.42 36.70 -6.47
C LYS A 334 14.75 36.07 -6.92
N PRO A 335 14.90 35.67 -8.21
CA PRO A 335 16.14 35.09 -8.74
C PRO A 335 17.41 35.86 -8.36
N GLU A 336 17.37 37.18 -8.46
CA GLU A 336 18.50 38.07 -8.14
C GLU A 336 18.90 38.12 -6.65
N ASN A 337 18.05 37.62 -5.74
CA ASN A 337 18.28 37.68 -4.29
C ASN A 337 18.63 36.33 -3.66
N PHE A 338 18.67 35.23 -4.43
CA PHE A 338 18.96 33.89 -3.88
C PHE A 338 20.26 33.85 -3.08
N ALA A 339 21.37 34.39 -3.60
CA ALA A 339 22.66 34.42 -2.91
C ALA A 339 22.59 35.09 -1.53
N ARG A 340 21.84 36.20 -1.42
CA ARG A 340 21.64 36.90 -0.15
C ARG A 340 20.81 36.08 0.83
N ILE A 341 19.75 35.43 0.36
CA ILE A 341 18.90 34.58 1.20
C ILE A 341 19.64 33.31 1.65
N LEU A 342 20.49 32.75 0.78
CA LEU A 342 21.38 31.63 1.11
C LEU A 342 22.35 31.97 2.24
N GLN A 343 22.89 33.19 2.30
CA GLN A 343 23.74 33.61 3.43
C GLN A 343 22.97 33.63 4.75
N ILE A 344 21.71 34.09 4.73
CA ILE A 344 20.84 34.12 5.92
C ILE A 344 20.54 32.69 6.37
N ILE A 345 20.11 31.82 5.45
CA ILE A 345 19.81 30.41 5.76
C ILE A 345 21.08 29.65 6.20
N GLY A 346 22.21 29.92 5.56
CA GLY A 346 23.51 29.32 5.87
C GLY A 346 24.03 29.67 7.26
N SER A 347 23.74 30.89 7.75
CA SER A 347 24.09 31.28 9.12
C SER A 347 23.36 30.47 10.21
N ALA A 348 22.26 29.81 9.86
CA ALA A 348 21.53 28.92 10.76
C ALA A 348 22.07 27.48 10.79
N ASP A 349 23.12 27.17 10.02
CA ASP A 349 23.77 25.85 9.95
C ASP A 349 22.79 24.70 9.61
N LEU A 350 21.75 25.01 8.82
CA LEU A 350 20.68 24.05 8.50
C LEU A 350 21.16 22.83 7.72
N THR A 351 22.33 22.93 7.08
CA THR A 351 22.97 21.82 6.38
C THR A 351 23.36 20.68 7.32
N LYS A 352 23.34 20.88 8.64
CA LYS A 352 23.54 19.84 9.66
C LYS A 352 22.25 19.25 10.23
N SER A 353 21.08 19.72 9.79
CA SER A 353 19.81 19.18 10.24
C SER A 353 19.66 17.72 9.83
N GLU A 354 19.12 16.91 10.74
CA GLU A 354 18.67 15.54 10.47
C GLU A 354 17.15 15.48 10.30
N ASN A 355 16.44 16.61 10.25
CA ASN A 355 15.00 16.62 10.03
C ASN A 355 14.71 16.49 8.51
N PRO A 356 14.02 15.43 8.05
CA PRO A 356 13.73 15.22 6.63
C PRO A 356 13.02 16.39 5.97
N ALA A 357 12.05 17.02 6.64
CA ALA A 357 11.31 18.14 6.09
C ALA A 357 12.21 19.36 5.84
N ILE A 358 13.13 19.65 6.78
CA ILE A 358 14.11 20.73 6.62
C ILE A 358 15.05 20.41 5.44
N LEU A 359 15.58 19.18 5.39
CA LEU A 359 16.45 18.74 4.31
C LEU A 359 15.78 18.86 2.94
N THR A 360 14.55 18.36 2.78
CA THR A 360 13.79 18.45 1.53
C THR A 360 13.66 19.88 1.05
N HIS A 361 13.19 20.80 1.91
CA HIS A 361 12.98 22.19 1.50
C HIS A 361 14.31 22.93 1.24
N LEU A 362 15.36 22.60 2.00
CA LEU A 362 16.70 23.14 1.79
C LEU A 362 17.29 22.68 0.45
N ILE A 363 17.15 21.39 0.11
CA ILE A 363 17.57 20.82 -1.18
C ILE A 363 16.86 21.54 -2.33
N ARG A 364 15.52 21.68 -2.27
CA ARG A 364 14.76 22.43 -3.29
C ARG A 364 15.24 23.87 -3.42
N PHE A 365 15.59 24.51 -2.32
CA PHE A 365 16.08 25.88 -2.33
C PHE A 365 17.42 25.99 -3.05
N PHE A 366 18.34 25.05 -2.81
CA PHE A 366 19.62 24.97 -3.52
C PHE A 366 19.44 24.64 -5.01
N ILE A 367 18.52 23.74 -5.35
CA ILE A 367 18.21 23.43 -6.75
C ILE A 367 17.67 24.68 -7.48
N LYS A 368 16.77 25.45 -6.85
CA LYS A 368 16.17 26.66 -7.44
C LYS A 368 17.15 27.81 -7.62
N SER A 369 18.23 27.88 -6.83
CA SER A 369 19.26 28.90 -7.06
C SER A 369 19.98 28.70 -8.40
N ALA A 370 19.99 27.45 -8.91
CA ALA A 370 20.71 27.03 -10.11
C ALA A 370 22.21 27.39 -10.10
N ASP A 371 22.77 27.63 -8.91
CA ASP A 371 24.17 27.95 -8.74
C ASP A 371 24.98 26.67 -8.57
N SER A 372 25.94 26.48 -9.49
CA SER A 372 26.79 25.29 -9.55
C SER A 372 27.60 25.04 -8.27
N GLU A 373 27.86 26.06 -7.44
CA GLU A 373 28.53 25.88 -6.15
C GLU A 373 27.73 24.99 -5.19
N TYR A 374 26.39 24.97 -5.32
CA TYR A 374 25.51 24.16 -4.47
C TYR A 374 25.15 22.81 -5.08
N ARG A 375 25.64 22.48 -6.27
CA ARG A 375 25.36 21.20 -6.94
C ARG A 375 25.79 20.01 -6.08
N LEU A 376 27.05 19.99 -5.67
CA LEU A 376 27.62 18.91 -4.87
C LEU A 376 26.92 18.79 -3.51
N LEU A 377 26.68 19.94 -2.86
CA LEU A 377 26.01 19.99 -1.56
C LEU A 377 24.56 19.48 -1.66
N SER A 378 23.84 19.79 -2.74
CA SER A 378 22.47 19.30 -2.96
C SER A 378 22.44 17.77 -3.02
N TYR A 379 23.33 17.14 -3.79
CA TYR A 379 23.40 15.68 -3.85
C TYR A 379 23.85 15.04 -2.54
N GLN A 380 24.78 15.67 -1.80
CA GLN A 380 25.16 15.21 -0.46
C GLN A 380 23.99 15.25 0.53
N LEU A 381 23.14 16.29 0.47
CA LEU A 381 21.94 16.37 1.29
C LEU A 381 20.86 15.38 0.86
N ILE A 382 20.72 15.08 -0.45
CA ILE A 382 19.82 14.02 -0.93
C ILE A 382 20.28 12.64 -0.39
N ILE A 383 21.59 12.37 -0.36
CA ILE A 383 22.12 11.14 0.25
C ILE A 383 21.85 11.12 1.76
N ARG A 384 22.00 12.24 2.45
CA ARG A 384 21.65 12.30 3.87
C ARG A 384 20.15 12.08 4.11
N LEU A 385 19.30 12.56 3.22
CA LEU A 385 17.87 12.28 3.25
C LEU A 385 17.61 10.77 3.07
N PHE A 386 18.34 10.09 2.19
CA PHE A 386 18.31 8.63 2.06
C PHE A 386 18.72 7.92 3.34
N ASP A 387 19.75 8.41 4.03
CA ASP A 387 20.22 7.84 5.29
C ASP A 387 19.19 7.95 6.42
N ASN A 388 18.26 8.91 6.35
CA ASN A 388 17.28 9.17 7.39
C ASN A 388 16.03 8.30 7.25
N ASP A 389 15.54 7.70 8.34
CA ASP A 389 14.36 6.81 8.33
C ASP A 389 13.10 7.44 7.75
N GLY A 390 12.95 8.77 7.81
CA GLY A 390 11.81 9.49 7.23
C GLY A 390 11.92 9.82 5.74
N GLY A 391 13.07 9.57 5.10
CA GLY A 391 13.27 9.85 3.67
C GLY A 391 12.58 8.83 2.77
N LEU A 392 11.54 9.26 2.04
CA LEU A 392 10.84 8.43 1.06
C LEU A 392 11.62 8.33 -0.26
N ILE A 393 11.75 7.13 -0.81
CA ILE A 393 12.48 6.88 -2.07
C ILE A 393 11.89 7.68 -3.25
N GLU A 394 10.56 7.85 -3.29
CA GLU A 394 9.90 8.66 -4.32
C GLU A 394 10.34 10.13 -4.26
N GLU A 395 10.46 10.69 -3.05
CA GLU A 395 10.91 12.07 -2.85
C GLU A 395 12.39 12.24 -3.21
N ILE A 396 13.23 11.27 -2.86
CA ILE A 396 14.65 11.25 -3.24
C ILE A 396 14.82 11.25 -4.76
N ASN A 397 14.04 10.42 -5.47
CA ASN A 397 14.05 10.37 -6.93
C ASN A 397 13.54 11.66 -7.58
N ALA A 398 12.50 12.28 -7.01
CA ALA A 398 12.01 13.57 -7.47
C ALA A 398 13.08 14.66 -7.32
N LEU A 399 13.69 14.78 -6.13
CA LEU A 399 14.74 15.76 -5.86
C LEU A 399 15.98 15.54 -6.73
N ARG A 400 16.40 14.28 -6.96
CA ARG A 400 17.49 13.96 -7.88
C ARG A 400 17.17 14.40 -9.31
N SER A 401 15.95 14.16 -9.77
CA SER A 401 15.51 14.55 -11.12
C SER A 401 15.47 16.07 -11.28
N GLU A 402 14.95 16.79 -10.27
CA GLU A 402 14.97 18.25 -10.22
C GLU A 402 16.40 18.80 -10.22
N ALA A 403 17.30 18.23 -9.41
CA ALA A 403 18.71 18.63 -9.34
C ALA A 403 19.42 18.40 -10.69
N LYS A 404 19.20 17.26 -11.33
CA LYS A 404 19.74 16.95 -12.66
C LYS A 404 19.25 17.92 -13.71
N ALA A 405 17.96 18.30 -13.67
CA ALA A 405 17.40 19.29 -14.58
C ALA A 405 18.00 20.69 -14.38
N ALA A 406 18.24 21.09 -13.12
CA ALA A 406 18.80 22.40 -12.80
C ALA A 406 20.30 22.50 -13.11
N PHE A 407 21.08 21.47 -12.78
CA PHE A 407 22.55 21.51 -12.85
C PHE A 407 23.16 20.80 -14.07
N GLY A 408 22.37 20.03 -14.82
CA GLY A 408 22.79 19.31 -16.03
C GLY A 408 23.63 18.05 -15.81
N ALA A 409 24.26 17.89 -14.65
CA ALA A 409 25.05 16.71 -14.27
C ALA A 409 24.42 15.98 -13.08
N ASP A 410 24.47 14.64 -13.13
CA ASP A 410 24.01 13.76 -12.07
C ASP A 410 25.22 13.24 -11.28
N GLU A 411 25.50 13.86 -10.13
CA GLU A 411 26.58 13.43 -9.23
C GLU A 411 26.09 12.44 -8.17
N PHE A 412 24.77 12.17 -8.11
CA PHE A 412 24.17 11.32 -7.09
C PHE A 412 24.80 9.94 -7.08
N SER A 413 24.81 9.22 -8.22
CA SER A 413 25.32 7.85 -8.27
C SER A 413 26.80 7.77 -7.87
N SER A 414 27.63 8.73 -8.28
CA SER A 414 29.05 8.74 -7.88
C SER A 414 29.25 8.94 -6.37
N LEU A 415 28.43 9.76 -5.73
CA LEU A 415 28.50 10.01 -4.29
C LEU A 415 27.86 8.86 -3.50
N PHE A 416 26.73 8.35 -3.98
CA PHE A 416 26.01 7.23 -3.37
C PHE A 416 26.85 5.96 -3.37
N LEU A 417 27.65 5.73 -4.43
CA LEU A 417 28.53 4.57 -4.55
C LEU A 417 29.94 4.83 -4.02
N SER A 418 30.16 5.96 -3.33
CA SER A 418 31.45 6.22 -2.70
C SER A 418 31.72 5.23 -1.58
N ALA A 419 32.98 4.81 -1.41
CA ALA A 419 33.37 3.85 -0.37
C ALA A 419 32.88 4.22 1.05
N PRO A 420 32.90 5.50 1.48
CA PRO A 420 32.35 5.88 2.78
C PRO A 420 30.84 5.64 2.91
N HIS A 421 30.06 5.96 1.87
CA HIS A 421 28.61 5.77 1.90
C HIS A 421 28.25 4.29 1.80
N LEU A 422 28.91 3.53 0.93
CA LEU A 422 28.75 2.06 0.85
C LEU A 422 29.02 1.40 2.20
N SER A 423 30.11 1.77 2.87
CA SER A 423 30.43 1.26 4.22
C SER A 423 29.32 1.58 5.24
N LYS A 424 28.76 2.79 5.20
CA LYS A 424 27.66 3.21 6.09
C LYS A 424 26.36 2.43 5.84
N ILE A 425 25.95 2.25 4.58
CA ILE A 425 24.72 1.51 4.26
C ILE A 425 24.86 0.01 4.48
N THR A 426 26.09 -0.53 4.41
CA THR A 426 26.34 -1.93 4.76
C THR A 426 26.36 -2.17 6.26
N SER A 427 26.78 -1.18 7.07
CA SER A 427 26.79 -1.31 8.53
C SER A 427 25.43 -1.12 9.18
N ASN A 428 24.47 -0.51 8.48
CA ASN A 428 23.12 -0.23 8.98
C ASN A 428 22.10 -1.19 8.36
N MET A 429 21.11 -1.64 9.13
CA MET A 429 19.98 -2.40 8.59
C MET A 429 19.07 -1.47 7.78
N LEU A 430 19.24 -1.47 6.45
CA LEU A 430 18.36 -0.72 5.56
C LEU A 430 16.97 -1.39 5.47
N PRO A 431 15.88 -0.60 5.49
CA PRO A 431 14.56 -1.07 5.10
C PRO A 431 14.56 -1.67 3.68
N PRO A 432 13.70 -2.65 3.38
CA PRO A 432 13.67 -3.33 2.09
C PRO A 432 13.64 -2.44 0.84
N GLU A 433 12.86 -1.35 0.90
CA GLU A 433 12.72 -0.41 -0.20
C GLU A 433 14.03 0.34 -0.49
N LYS A 434 14.74 0.75 0.58
CA LYS A 434 16.04 1.40 0.50
C LYS A 434 17.14 0.44 0.04
N LEU A 435 17.09 -0.81 0.49
CA LEU A 435 18.00 -1.84 0.03
C LEU A 435 17.82 -2.11 -1.47
N SER A 436 16.58 -2.25 -1.94
CA SER A 436 16.28 -2.41 -3.37
C SER A 436 16.76 -1.21 -4.20
N PHE A 437 16.55 0.01 -3.70
CA PHE A 437 17.07 1.22 -4.31
C PHE A 437 18.61 1.19 -4.41
N ALA A 438 19.30 0.85 -3.33
CA ALA A 438 20.76 0.79 -3.31
C ALA A 438 21.32 -0.25 -4.29
N ILE A 439 20.69 -1.42 -4.38
CA ILE A 439 21.06 -2.46 -5.34
C ILE A 439 20.88 -1.96 -6.78
N ASN A 440 19.76 -1.29 -7.09
CA ASN A 440 19.51 -0.76 -8.43
C ASN A 440 20.53 0.31 -8.81
N GLU A 441 20.91 1.19 -7.89
CA GLU A 441 21.98 2.17 -8.14
C GLU A 441 23.31 1.47 -8.42
N LEU A 442 23.65 0.45 -7.63
CA LEU A 442 24.89 -0.31 -7.82
C LEU A 442 24.89 -1.06 -9.16
N ILE A 443 23.80 -1.74 -9.52
CA ILE A 443 23.60 -2.38 -10.84
C ILE A 443 23.79 -1.36 -11.97
N SER A 444 23.19 -0.17 -11.86
CA SER A 444 23.25 0.85 -12.91
C SER A 444 24.68 1.36 -13.17
N SER A 445 25.54 1.31 -12.16
CA SER A 445 26.94 1.72 -12.25
C SER A 445 27.84 0.66 -12.88
N ILE A 446 27.48 -0.62 -12.75
CA ILE A 446 28.25 -1.75 -13.28
C ILE A 446 27.94 -1.92 -14.76
N ARG A 447 28.92 -1.62 -15.62
CA ARG A 447 28.82 -1.75 -17.08
C ARG A 447 29.11 -3.17 -17.55
N ALA A 448 28.36 -4.16 -17.07
CA ALA A 448 28.55 -5.55 -17.46
C ALA A 448 27.22 -6.23 -17.80
N ALA A 449 27.22 -7.10 -18.82
CA ALA A 449 26.09 -7.97 -19.13
C ALA A 449 25.82 -9.04 -18.04
N LYS A 450 26.69 -9.10 -17.01
CA LYS A 450 26.66 -10.08 -15.92
C LYS A 450 27.08 -9.46 -14.59
N VAL A 451 26.26 -8.55 -14.08
CA VAL A 451 26.54 -7.78 -12.86
C VAL A 451 26.83 -8.66 -11.64
N TYR A 452 26.22 -9.83 -11.56
CA TYR A 452 26.42 -10.78 -10.47
C TYR A 452 27.82 -11.43 -10.47
N GLU A 453 28.60 -11.33 -11.54
CA GLU A 453 30.00 -11.79 -11.60
C GLU A 453 31.00 -10.69 -11.15
N ASP A 454 30.53 -9.46 -10.85
CA ASP A 454 31.39 -8.35 -10.43
C ASP A 454 31.81 -8.48 -8.95
N ASP A 455 33.10 -8.31 -8.67
CA ASP A 455 33.66 -8.43 -7.33
C ASP A 455 33.09 -7.41 -6.33
N HIS A 456 32.75 -6.19 -6.77
CA HIS A 456 32.16 -5.18 -5.89
C HIS A 456 30.71 -5.52 -5.54
N PHE A 457 29.95 -6.05 -6.50
CA PHE A 457 28.62 -6.57 -6.25
C PHE A 457 28.67 -7.75 -5.26
N ARG A 458 29.64 -8.66 -5.43
CA ARG A 458 29.86 -9.77 -4.51
C ARG A 458 30.20 -9.29 -3.09
N GLN A 459 31.12 -8.34 -2.94
CA GLN A 459 31.46 -7.74 -1.66
C GLN A 459 30.25 -7.05 -1.01
N PHE A 460 29.44 -6.35 -1.80
CA PHE A 460 28.20 -5.75 -1.31
C PHE A 460 27.22 -6.81 -0.78
N VAL A 461 26.98 -7.88 -1.54
CA VAL A 461 26.13 -9.01 -1.10
C VAL A 461 26.67 -9.63 0.17
N GLU A 462 27.98 -9.87 0.26
CA GLU A 462 28.63 -10.41 1.46
C GLU A 462 28.37 -9.53 2.68
N GLN A 463 28.63 -8.22 2.57
CA GLN A 463 28.37 -7.29 3.67
C GLN A 463 26.90 -7.24 4.06
N VAL A 464 25.98 -7.26 3.10
CA VAL A 464 24.53 -7.30 3.38
C VAL A 464 24.15 -8.59 4.11
N VAL A 465 24.67 -9.75 3.69
CA VAL A 465 24.40 -11.04 4.36
C VAL A 465 24.97 -11.05 5.78
N LEU A 466 26.20 -10.56 5.98
CA LEU A 466 26.85 -10.47 7.29
C LEU A 466 26.12 -9.50 8.24
N ALA A 467 25.58 -8.40 7.72
CA ALA A 467 24.86 -7.42 8.52
C ALA A 467 23.38 -7.78 8.79
N ASN A 468 22.73 -8.61 7.96
CA ASN A 468 21.26 -8.79 7.94
C ASN A 468 20.76 -10.21 8.29
N VAL A 469 21.42 -10.92 9.20
CA VAL A 469 20.84 -12.13 9.79
C VAL A 469 19.70 -11.71 10.74
N PRO A 470 18.41 -12.15 10.60
CA PRO A 470 17.99 -13.38 9.88
C PRO A 470 16.61 -13.37 9.15
N GLN A 471 16.12 -12.36 8.39
CA GLN A 471 14.74 -12.49 7.86
C GLN A 471 14.42 -12.27 6.39
N ARG A 472 15.11 -11.43 5.60
CA ARG A 472 14.66 -11.19 4.20
C ARG A 472 15.77 -10.98 3.17
N LEU A 473 16.44 -12.07 2.78
CA LEU A 473 17.47 -12.04 1.74
C LEU A 473 16.89 -12.09 0.31
N GLU A 474 15.61 -12.42 0.15
CA GLU A 474 14.93 -12.44 -1.15
C GLU A 474 14.92 -11.08 -1.87
N TYR A 475 15.11 -9.97 -1.15
CA TYR A 475 15.24 -8.64 -1.75
C TYR A 475 16.49 -8.51 -2.63
N LEU A 476 17.57 -9.22 -2.31
CA LEU A 476 18.78 -9.27 -3.16
C LEU A 476 18.49 -9.87 -4.54
N LEU A 477 17.45 -10.73 -4.63
CA LEU A 477 17.07 -11.43 -5.85
C LEU A 477 16.04 -10.66 -6.68
N THR A 478 15.35 -9.69 -6.09
CA THR A 478 14.22 -8.99 -6.72
C THR A 478 14.60 -8.29 -8.04
N PRO A 479 15.73 -7.57 -8.14
CA PRO A 479 16.17 -6.97 -9.41
C PRO A 479 16.47 -7.98 -10.52
N PHE A 480 16.69 -9.25 -10.17
CA PHE A 480 17.10 -10.32 -11.08
C PHE A 480 15.98 -11.33 -11.34
N VAL A 481 14.72 -11.01 -11.01
CA VAL A 481 13.60 -11.96 -11.05
C VAL A 481 13.41 -12.65 -12.42
N ASP A 482 13.80 -11.99 -13.51
CA ASP A 482 13.71 -12.50 -14.87
C ASP A 482 15.02 -13.13 -15.40
N ASP A 483 16.09 -13.14 -14.61
CA ASP A 483 17.38 -13.75 -14.93
C ASP A 483 17.65 -14.97 -14.01
N PRO A 484 17.33 -16.19 -14.47
CA PRO A 484 17.50 -17.40 -13.66
C PRO A 484 18.97 -17.72 -13.34
N ILE A 485 19.93 -17.25 -14.15
CA ILE A 485 21.35 -17.48 -13.91
C ILE A 485 21.80 -16.58 -12.77
N ALA A 486 21.46 -15.29 -12.83
CA ALA A 486 21.78 -14.34 -11.77
C ALA A 486 21.19 -14.76 -10.42
N VAL A 487 19.91 -15.16 -10.39
CA VAL A 487 19.26 -15.64 -9.15
C VAL A 487 19.99 -16.86 -8.58
N ALA A 488 20.33 -17.84 -9.43
CA ALA A 488 21.06 -19.03 -8.99
C ALA A 488 22.46 -18.67 -8.46
N SER A 489 23.22 -17.83 -9.17
CA SER A 489 24.55 -17.38 -8.74
C SER A 489 24.53 -16.65 -7.41
N ILE A 490 23.57 -15.74 -7.21
CA ILE A 490 23.43 -15.00 -5.94
C ILE A 490 23.06 -15.97 -4.80
N CYS A 491 22.14 -16.91 -5.03
CA CYS A 491 21.82 -17.95 -4.04
C CYS A 491 23.05 -18.81 -3.68
N VAL A 492 23.90 -19.16 -4.65
CA VAL A 492 25.17 -19.88 -4.40
C VAL A 492 26.07 -19.06 -3.49
N TYR A 493 26.27 -17.76 -3.77
CA TYR A 493 27.10 -16.89 -2.92
C TYR A 493 26.55 -16.77 -1.50
N ILE A 494 25.25 -16.54 -1.36
CA ILE A 494 24.60 -16.47 -0.05
C ILE A 494 24.80 -17.78 0.72
N SER A 495 24.63 -18.93 0.05
CA SER A 495 24.85 -20.26 0.64
C SER A 495 26.31 -20.52 1.02
N GLU A 496 27.28 -20.04 0.24
CA GLU A 496 28.71 -20.15 0.57
C GLU A 496 29.06 -19.33 1.82
N ILE A 497 28.59 -18.08 1.90
CA ILE A 497 28.77 -17.23 3.09
C ILE A 497 28.16 -17.89 4.33
N PHE A 498 26.97 -18.48 4.19
CA PHE A 498 26.33 -19.22 5.27
C PHE A 498 27.07 -20.50 5.66
N ALA A 499 27.73 -21.19 4.75
CA ALA A 499 28.52 -22.38 5.08
C ALA A 499 29.76 -22.04 5.93
N GLU A 500 30.29 -20.82 5.81
CA GLU A 500 31.40 -20.32 6.62
C GLU A 500 30.95 -19.81 8.01
N GLN A 501 29.66 -19.48 8.15
CA GLN A 501 29.06 -18.97 9.39
C GLN A 501 28.39 -20.12 10.17
N SER A 502 28.81 -20.38 11.41
CA SER A 502 28.31 -21.53 12.19
C SER A 502 26.83 -21.43 12.62
N GLU A 503 26.18 -20.27 12.46
CA GLU A 503 24.78 -20.01 12.82
C GLU A 503 23.97 -19.58 11.59
N VAL A 504 23.48 -20.54 10.81
CA VAL A 504 22.53 -20.29 9.73
C VAL A 504 21.11 -20.35 10.27
N SER A 505 20.31 -19.30 10.04
CA SER A 505 18.88 -19.34 10.32
C SER A 505 18.14 -20.17 9.26
N ASP A 506 17.53 -21.28 9.67
CA ASP A 506 16.64 -22.10 8.83
C ASP A 506 15.56 -21.28 8.11
N GLU A 507 15.16 -20.13 8.66
CA GLU A 507 14.12 -19.28 8.06
C GLU A 507 14.62 -18.53 6.82
N SER A 508 15.90 -18.11 6.78
CA SER A 508 16.49 -17.46 5.61
C SER A 508 16.49 -18.41 4.40
N MET A 509 16.87 -19.68 4.63
CA MET A 509 16.86 -20.72 3.59
C MET A 509 15.45 -20.97 3.05
N LYS A 510 14.44 -21.00 3.93
CA LYS A 510 13.03 -21.13 3.54
C LYS A 510 12.55 -19.95 2.72
N ASN A 511 12.92 -18.72 3.07
CA ASN A 511 12.48 -17.53 2.34
C ASN A 511 13.11 -17.46 0.95
N LEU A 512 14.40 -17.77 0.82
CA LEU A 512 15.05 -17.91 -0.49
C LEU A 512 14.38 -18.99 -1.34
N ALA A 513 14.14 -20.17 -0.77
CA ALA A 513 13.45 -21.26 -1.45
C ALA A 513 12.04 -20.84 -1.95
N ARG A 514 11.26 -20.18 -1.10
CA ARG A 514 9.92 -19.66 -1.44
C ARG A 514 9.96 -18.66 -2.59
N PHE A 515 10.96 -17.78 -2.63
CA PHE A 515 11.06 -16.71 -3.63
C PHE A 515 11.02 -17.24 -5.07
N PHE A 516 11.77 -18.31 -5.37
CA PHE A 516 11.85 -18.85 -6.72
C PHE A 516 10.94 -20.07 -6.98
N SER A 517 10.34 -20.67 -5.94
CA SER A 517 9.41 -21.82 -6.06
C SER A 517 8.21 -21.55 -6.97
N ASP A 518 7.74 -20.30 -7.04
CA ASP A 518 6.55 -19.91 -7.82
C ASP A 518 6.88 -19.20 -9.14
N LYS A 519 8.17 -19.15 -9.53
CA LYS A 519 8.62 -18.38 -10.70
C LYS A 519 8.60 -19.22 -11.98
N LYS A 520 8.40 -18.55 -13.11
CA LYS A 520 8.38 -19.17 -14.45
C LYS A 520 9.63 -20.02 -14.74
N TYR A 521 10.79 -19.58 -14.27
CA TYR A 521 12.08 -20.24 -14.50
C TYR A 521 12.56 -21.11 -13.33
N ARG A 522 11.65 -21.51 -12.43
CA ARG A 522 11.94 -22.33 -11.23
C ARG A 522 12.91 -23.48 -11.51
N PHE A 523 12.61 -24.36 -12.45
CA PHE A 523 13.47 -25.52 -12.74
C PHE A 523 14.82 -25.14 -13.35
N SER A 524 14.91 -24.00 -14.06
CA SER A 524 16.19 -23.49 -14.55
C SER A 524 17.09 -23.07 -13.39
N ILE A 525 16.52 -22.38 -12.39
CA ILE A 525 17.24 -21.93 -11.19
C ILE A 525 17.74 -23.15 -10.39
N ILE A 526 16.84 -24.11 -10.13
CA ILE A 526 17.17 -25.36 -9.41
C ILE A 526 18.29 -26.14 -10.11
N ASN A 527 18.20 -26.30 -11.44
CA ASN A 527 19.18 -27.05 -12.20
C ASN A 527 20.56 -26.37 -12.27
N THR A 528 20.64 -25.05 -12.13
CA THR A 528 21.91 -24.35 -11.96
C THR A 528 22.45 -24.53 -10.53
N MET A 529 21.59 -24.40 -9.52
CA MET A 529 21.99 -24.49 -8.11
C MET A 529 22.47 -25.89 -7.70
N LYS A 530 21.86 -26.97 -8.22
CA LYS A 530 22.18 -28.36 -7.81
C LYS A 530 23.66 -28.74 -7.98
N GLY A 531 24.39 -28.04 -8.86
CA GLY A 531 25.83 -28.22 -9.06
C GLY A 531 26.68 -27.79 -7.86
N SER A 532 26.14 -27.01 -6.93
CA SER A 532 26.83 -26.57 -5.72
C SER A 532 26.21 -27.16 -4.45
N ARG A 533 27.01 -27.92 -3.68
CA ARG A 533 26.57 -28.57 -2.43
C ARG A 533 26.08 -27.59 -1.38
N SER A 534 26.58 -26.35 -1.37
CA SER A 534 26.17 -25.31 -0.40
C SER A 534 24.69 -24.93 -0.54
N THR A 535 24.09 -25.17 -1.72
CA THR A 535 22.69 -24.82 -1.99
C THR A 535 21.68 -25.92 -1.71
N TRP A 536 22.13 -27.15 -1.43
CA TRP A 536 21.24 -28.31 -1.35
C TRP A 536 20.18 -28.20 -0.26
N GLN A 537 20.48 -27.50 0.84
CA GLN A 537 19.49 -27.20 1.89
C GLN A 537 18.38 -26.28 1.38
N ILE A 538 18.70 -25.26 0.58
CA ILE A 538 17.69 -24.40 -0.06
C ILE A 538 16.82 -25.24 -0.99
N LEU A 539 17.43 -26.13 -1.79
CA LEU A 539 16.69 -27.00 -2.72
C LEU A 539 15.79 -28.02 -2.00
N GLU A 540 16.20 -28.50 -0.83
CA GLU A 540 15.34 -29.32 0.02
C GLU A 540 14.12 -28.55 0.54
N GLU A 541 14.31 -27.33 1.06
CA GLU A 541 13.20 -26.48 1.53
C GLU A 541 12.27 -26.06 0.40
N GLU A 542 12.82 -25.84 -0.79
CA GLU A 542 12.08 -25.57 -2.03
C GLU A 542 11.16 -26.74 -2.39
N TRP A 543 11.70 -27.96 -2.38
CA TRP A 543 10.93 -29.16 -2.64
C TRP A 543 9.80 -29.32 -1.62
N LYS A 544 10.09 -29.15 -0.32
CA LYS A 544 9.09 -29.22 0.76
C LYS A 544 7.96 -28.21 0.53
N TYR A 545 8.31 -26.95 0.24
CA TYR A 545 7.34 -25.89 -0.03
C TYR A 545 6.47 -26.20 -1.25
N ALA A 546 7.10 -26.61 -2.35
CA ALA A 546 6.42 -26.91 -3.59
C ALA A 546 5.45 -28.09 -3.47
N ILE A 547 5.83 -29.16 -2.77
CA ILE A 547 4.94 -30.31 -2.53
C ILE A 547 3.80 -29.94 -1.58
N ALA A 548 4.09 -29.21 -0.49
CA ALA A 548 3.08 -28.83 0.49
C ALA A 548 1.94 -27.98 -0.09
N LYS A 549 2.25 -27.12 -1.08
CA LYS A 549 1.28 -26.23 -1.74
C LYS A 549 0.31 -26.96 -2.68
N GLN A 550 0.66 -28.16 -3.13
CA GLN A 550 -0.08 -28.88 -4.16
C GLN A 550 -1.14 -29.82 -3.56
N ARG A 551 -2.34 -29.78 -4.14
CA ARG A 551 -3.40 -30.74 -3.79
C ARG A 551 -3.04 -32.14 -4.25
N ASP A 552 -2.55 -32.25 -5.48
CA ASP A 552 -2.06 -33.50 -6.06
C ASP A 552 -0.53 -33.61 -5.88
N LYS A 553 -0.13 -34.17 -4.72
CA LYS A 553 1.28 -34.34 -4.37
C LYS A 553 2.00 -35.32 -5.29
N VAL A 554 1.28 -36.31 -5.82
CA VAL A 554 1.80 -37.33 -6.74
C VAL A 554 2.21 -36.67 -8.07
N ALA A 555 1.30 -35.91 -8.68
CA ALA A 555 1.59 -35.20 -9.92
C ALA A 555 2.70 -34.15 -9.74
N ALA A 556 2.70 -33.44 -8.61
CA ALA A 556 3.73 -32.44 -8.28
C ALA A 556 5.12 -33.08 -8.16
N HIS A 557 5.23 -34.20 -7.46
CA HIS A 557 6.50 -34.92 -7.34
C HIS A 557 6.94 -35.54 -8.67
N ALA A 558 6.02 -36.11 -9.45
CA ALA A 558 6.35 -36.64 -10.77
C ALA A 558 6.91 -35.56 -11.71
N SER A 559 6.33 -34.36 -11.70
CA SER A 559 6.87 -33.21 -12.42
C SER A 559 8.25 -32.82 -11.91
N TYR A 560 8.48 -32.82 -10.58
CA TYR A 560 9.78 -32.50 -10.00
C TYR A 560 10.84 -33.53 -10.39
N TYR A 561 10.49 -34.81 -10.31
CA TYR A 561 11.35 -35.91 -10.72
C TYR A 561 11.82 -35.72 -12.16
N GLN A 562 10.89 -35.52 -13.09
CA GLN A 562 11.19 -35.37 -14.51
C GLN A 562 12.12 -34.18 -14.82
N HIS A 563 12.02 -33.08 -14.09
CA HIS A 563 12.78 -31.86 -14.39
C HIS A 563 14.06 -31.68 -13.57
N VAL A 564 14.19 -32.40 -12.44
CA VAL A 564 15.27 -32.18 -11.46
C VAL A 564 16.00 -33.47 -11.09
N LEU A 565 15.28 -34.57 -10.84
CA LEU A 565 15.86 -35.80 -10.26
C LEU A 565 16.15 -36.90 -11.31
N GLN A 566 15.65 -36.75 -12.54
CA GLN A 566 15.84 -37.71 -13.63
C GLN A 566 17.21 -37.53 -14.32
N ASP A 567 18.27 -37.38 -13.53
CA ASP A 567 19.64 -37.34 -14.02
C ASP A 567 20.61 -38.06 -13.06
N GLU A 568 21.85 -38.19 -13.49
CA GLU A 568 22.91 -38.86 -12.72
C GLU A 568 23.68 -37.91 -11.80
N SER A 569 23.13 -36.72 -11.49
CA SER A 569 23.83 -35.77 -10.61
C SER A 569 23.94 -36.29 -9.17
N GLU A 570 24.97 -35.86 -8.46
CA GLU A 570 25.18 -36.22 -7.05
C GLU A 570 23.97 -35.82 -6.19
N PHE A 571 23.35 -34.67 -6.51
CA PHE A 571 22.12 -34.22 -5.87
C PHE A 571 20.98 -35.23 -6.05
N SER A 572 20.74 -35.67 -7.29
CA SER A 572 19.68 -36.63 -7.61
C SER A 572 19.90 -37.97 -6.91
N GLN A 573 21.12 -38.51 -6.94
CA GLN A 573 21.44 -39.78 -6.26
C GLN A 573 21.21 -39.70 -4.75
N ARG A 574 21.53 -38.57 -4.13
CA ARG A 574 21.36 -38.36 -2.69
C ARG A 574 19.91 -38.11 -2.28
N TYR A 575 19.19 -37.27 -3.02
CA TYR A 575 17.88 -36.79 -2.60
C TYR A 575 16.70 -37.56 -3.19
N LEU A 576 16.88 -38.35 -4.25
CA LEU A 576 15.80 -39.19 -4.78
C LEU A 576 15.26 -40.18 -3.74
N PRO A 577 16.08 -40.95 -2.99
CA PRO A 577 15.57 -41.81 -1.93
C PRO A 577 14.89 -41.01 -0.80
N VAL A 578 15.49 -39.89 -0.41
CA VAL A 578 15.01 -39.02 0.69
C VAL A 578 13.66 -38.40 0.37
N PHE A 579 13.50 -37.82 -0.82
CA PHE A 579 12.25 -37.21 -1.27
C PHE A 579 11.16 -38.24 -1.52
N SER A 580 11.51 -39.43 -2.00
CA SER A 580 10.55 -40.52 -2.19
C SER A 580 9.98 -41.00 -0.85
N ALA A 581 10.83 -41.17 0.18
CA ALA A 581 10.39 -41.51 1.54
C ALA A 581 9.51 -40.41 2.15
N LYS A 582 9.94 -39.14 2.09
CA LYS A 582 9.15 -38.01 2.59
C LYS A 582 7.82 -37.86 1.85
N LEU A 583 7.80 -38.07 0.54
CA LEU A 583 6.54 -38.07 -0.23
C LEU A 583 5.62 -39.17 0.30
N TRP A 584 6.12 -40.40 0.44
CA TRP A 584 5.34 -41.55 0.89
C TRP A 584 4.62 -41.29 2.21
N ASP A 585 5.30 -40.65 3.16
CA ASP A 585 4.74 -40.27 4.46
C ASP A 585 3.61 -39.24 4.35
N LEU A 586 3.64 -38.37 3.34
CA LEU A 586 2.63 -37.34 3.09
C LEU A 586 1.41 -37.83 2.29
N LEU A 587 1.46 -39.03 1.70
CA LEU A 587 0.39 -39.55 0.85
C LEU A 587 -0.71 -40.25 1.66
N SER A 588 -1.97 -40.07 1.22
CA SER A 588 -3.10 -40.83 1.75
C SER A 588 -3.00 -42.31 1.33
N LYS A 589 -3.73 -43.22 1.99
CA LYS A 589 -3.75 -44.65 1.59
C LYS A 589 -4.10 -44.85 0.11
N LYS A 590 -5.03 -44.04 -0.43
CA LYS A 590 -5.42 -44.08 -1.84
C LYS A 590 -4.28 -43.62 -2.76
N ASP A 591 -3.60 -42.55 -2.39
CA ASP A 591 -2.54 -41.97 -3.21
C ASP A 591 -1.25 -42.81 -3.14
N ARG A 592 -0.94 -43.42 -1.99
CA ARG A 592 0.14 -44.41 -1.85
C ARG A 592 -0.06 -45.57 -2.82
N LEU A 593 -1.28 -46.07 -2.95
CA LEU A 593 -1.58 -47.13 -3.92
C LEU A 593 -1.36 -46.67 -5.37
N ALA A 594 -1.86 -45.48 -5.72
CA ALA A 594 -1.65 -44.93 -7.06
C ALA A 594 -0.16 -44.69 -7.38
N GLN A 595 0.58 -44.14 -6.41
CA GLN A 595 2.02 -43.89 -6.53
C GLN A 595 2.82 -45.18 -6.60
N ALA A 596 2.48 -46.20 -5.81
CA ALA A 596 3.14 -47.51 -5.85
C ALA A 596 3.01 -48.15 -7.24
N ILE A 597 1.80 -48.15 -7.80
CA ILE A 597 1.55 -48.67 -9.14
C ILE A 597 2.33 -47.87 -10.19
N ALA A 598 2.40 -46.54 -10.06
CA ALA A 598 3.17 -45.69 -10.97
C ALA A 598 4.68 -46.00 -10.89
N TRP A 599 5.27 -46.09 -9.69
CA TRP A 599 6.67 -46.42 -9.49
C TRP A 599 7.03 -47.79 -10.07
N ILE A 600 6.19 -48.80 -9.87
CA ILE A 600 6.39 -50.15 -10.44
C ILE A 600 6.27 -50.12 -11.97
N ARG A 601 5.29 -49.41 -12.50
CA ARG A 601 5.08 -49.27 -13.95
C ARG A 601 6.26 -48.61 -14.65
N ASP A 602 6.76 -47.54 -14.05
CA ASP A 602 7.78 -46.69 -14.64
C ASP A 602 9.20 -47.14 -14.22
N LYS A 603 9.32 -48.28 -13.54
CA LYS A 603 10.57 -48.89 -13.03
C LYS A 603 11.39 -47.97 -12.11
N GLN A 604 10.73 -47.11 -11.35
CA GLN A 604 11.34 -46.14 -10.44
C GLN A 604 11.56 -46.69 -9.02
N THR A 605 11.50 -48.01 -8.84
CA THR A 605 11.63 -48.67 -7.54
C THR A 605 13.08 -48.95 -7.14
N GLU A 606 14.01 -49.04 -8.10
CA GLU A 606 15.45 -49.33 -7.83
C GLU A 606 16.14 -48.31 -6.92
N PRO A 607 15.88 -46.99 -7.04
CA PRO A 607 16.53 -46.00 -6.19
C PRO A 607 15.90 -45.88 -4.80
N LEU A 608 14.86 -46.65 -4.49
CA LEU A 608 14.17 -46.56 -3.21
C LEU A 608 14.99 -47.28 -2.12
N ALA A 609 14.86 -46.81 -0.88
CA ALA A 609 15.38 -47.56 0.26
C ALA A 609 14.63 -48.90 0.40
N GLU A 610 15.33 -49.96 0.79
CA GLU A 610 14.80 -51.34 0.87
C GLU A 610 13.48 -51.44 1.66
N GLU A 611 13.36 -50.72 2.78
CA GLU A 611 12.14 -50.68 3.59
C GLU A 611 10.93 -50.08 2.84
N LEU A 612 11.17 -48.99 2.10
CA LEU A 612 10.14 -48.33 1.31
C LEU A 612 9.79 -49.17 0.09
N GLU A 613 10.77 -49.77 -0.56
CA GLU A 613 10.58 -50.66 -1.70
C GLU A 613 9.62 -51.81 -1.34
N ASN A 614 9.91 -52.52 -0.24
CA ASN A 614 9.03 -53.59 0.24
C ASN A 614 7.60 -53.09 0.51
N THR A 615 7.47 -51.91 1.12
CA THR A 615 6.17 -51.30 1.41
C THR A 615 5.40 -50.93 0.13
N VAL A 616 6.10 -50.46 -0.91
CA VAL A 616 5.54 -50.12 -2.23
C VAL A 616 4.98 -51.36 -2.92
N PHE A 617 5.76 -52.44 -2.98
CA PHE A 617 5.33 -53.70 -3.59
C PHE A 617 4.17 -54.33 -2.82
N GLN A 618 4.23 -54.33 -1.49
CA GLN A 618 3.12 -54.78 -0.64
C GLN A 618 1.84 -53.98 -0.92
N THR A 619 1.93 -52.65 -0.95
CA THR A 619 0.78 -51.77 -1.21
C THR A 619 0.19 -52.00 -2.59
N ALA A 620 1.02 -52.12 -3.64
CA ALA A 620 0.54 -52.39 -4.99
C ALA A 620 -0.14 -53.76 -5.11
N SER A 621 0.35 -54.78 -4.38
CA SER A 621 -0.25 -56.10 -4.36
C SER A 621 -1.69 -56.12 -3.83
N GLU A 622 -2.08 -55.17 -2.96
CA GLU A 622 -3.45 -55.06 -2.43
C GLU A 622 -4.49 -54.82 -3.53
N LYS A 623 -4.10 -54.25 -4.68
CA LYS A 623 -5.00 -53.97 -5.81
C LYS A 623 -5.16 -55.14 -6.76
N VAL A 624 -4.35 -56.19 -6.59
CA VAL A 624 -4.48 -57.45 -7.34
C VAL A 624 -5.75 -58.16 -6.87
N SER A 625 -6.75 -58.17 -7.75
CA SER A 625 -8.06 -58.82 -7.54
C SER A 625 -7.92 -60.34 -7.57
N PHE A 626 -8.92 -61.07 -7.10
CA PHE A 626 -9.02 -62.53 -7.29
C PHE A 626 -10.07 -62.92 -8.33
N GLU A 627 -10.76 -61.95 -8.93
CA GLU A 627 -11.75 -62.21 -9.97
C GLU A 627 -11.07 -62.77 -11.25
N PRO A 628 -11.52 -63.92 -11.79
CA PRO A 628 -10.85 -64.61 -12.90
C PRO A 628 -10.82 -63.84 -14.24
N LYS A 629 -11.65 -62.81 -14.42
CA LYS A 629 -11.78 -62.04 -15.67
C LYS A 629 -11.42 -60.55 -15.53
N ASP A 630 -10.62 -60.20 -14.52
CA ASP A 630 -10.18 -58.82 -14.30
C ASP A 630 -8.89 -58.50 -15.07
N ARG A 631 -9.06 -57.92 -16.27
CA ARG A 631 -7.95 -57.53 -17.16
C ARG A 631 -6.99 -56.50 -16.55
N GLN A 632 -7.47 -55.59 -15.70
CA GLN A 632 -6.59 -54.60 -15.06
C GLN A 632 -5.70 -55.28 -14.00
N SER A 633 -6.27 -56.23 -13.27
CA SER A 633 -5.52 -57.03 -12.32
C SER A 633 -4.53 -57.98 -13.00
N ASP A 634 -4.79 -58.47 -14.21
CA ASP A 634 -3.82 -59.29 -14.98
C ASP A 634 -2.58 -58.49 -15.36
N ILE A 635 -2.79 -57.26 -15.84
CA ILE A 635 -1.69 -56.36 -16.19
C ILE A 635 -0.83 -56.07 -14.97
N LEU A 636 -1.46 -55.68 -13.85
CA LEU A 636 -0.75 -55.40 -12.61
C LEU A 636 -0.03 -56.63 -12.04
N TYR A 637 -0.66 -57.80 -12.09
CA TYR A 637 -0.05 -59.07 -11.68
C TYR A 637 1.23 -59.36 -12.46
N ASN A 638 1.20 -59.30 -13.79
CA ASN A 638 2.37 -59.57 -14.63
C ASN A 638 3.50 -58.57 -14.35
N MET A 639 3.17 -57.29 -14.13
CA MET A 639 4.17 -56.27 -13.80
C MET A 639 4.84 -56.52 -12.44
N LEU A 640 4.07 -57.01 -11.46
CA LEU A 640 4.56 -57.27 -10.11
C LEU A 640 5.40 -58.55 -10.03
N VAL A 641 4.96 -59.65 -10.65
CA VAL A 641 5.61 -60.97 -10.53
C VAL A 641 7.07 -60.93 -10.97
N ASP A 642 7.35 -60.30 -12.11
CA ASP A 642 8.72 -60.22 -12.64
C ASP A 642 9.66 -59.45 -11.70
N GLN A 643 9.17 -58.34 -11.14
CA GLN A 643 9.96 -57.47 -10.25
C GLN A 643 10.11 -58.05 -8.84
N VAL A 644 9.05 -58.62 -8.28
CA VAL A 644 9.08 -59.28 -6.95
C VAL A 644 10.02 -60.47 -6.95
N ASN A 645 9.99 -61.30 -7.99
CA ASN A 645 10.85 -62.49 -8.10
C ASN A 645 12.32 -62.11 -8.33
N SER A 646 12.60 -61.15 -9.22
CA SER A 646 13.97 -60.72 -9.52
C SER A 646 14.67 -60.04 -8.33
N ARG A 647 13.89 -59.46 -7.40
CA ARG A 647 14.41 -58.74 -6.22
C ARG A 647 14.20 -59.47 -4.90
N ASN A 648 13.68 -60.69 -4.94
CA ASN A 648 13.42 -61.52 -3.76
C ASN A 648 12.54 -60.83 -2.69
N ILE A 649 11.55 -60.07 -3.13
CA ILE A 649 10.64 -59.33 -2.24
C ILE A 649 9.62 -60.30 -1.63
N VAL A 650 9.44 -60.25 -0.31
CA VAL A 650 8.51 -61.11 0.41
C VAL A 650 7.20 -60.36 0.66
N LEU A 651 6.12 -60.83 0.03
CA LEU A 651 4.77 -60.30 0.23
C LEU A 651 4.03 -61.09 1.33
N CYS A 652 3.29 -60.40 2.20
CA CYS A 652 2.52 -61.03 3.28
C CYS A 652 1.15 -60.37 3.45
N PRO A 653 0.03 -61.05 3.14
CA PRO A 653 -0.07 -62.32 2.44
C PRO A 653 0.39 -62.20 0.98
N ASN A 654 0.90 -63.28 0.39
CA ASN A 654 1.34 -63.27 -1.00
C ASN A 654 0.14 -63.39 -1.95
N ARG A 655 -0.51 -62.25 -2.23
CA ARG A 655 -1.69 -62.17 -3.13
C ARG A 655 -1.36 -62.60 -4.57
N LEU A 656 -0.11 -62.55 -5.00
CA LEU A 656 0.29 -62.98 -6.34
C LEU A 656 0.18 -64.51 -6.47
N VAL A 657 0.70 -65.26 -5.48
CA VAL A 657 0.56 -66.73 -5.43
C VAL A 657 -0.91 -67.15 -5.38
N LEU A 658 -1.72 -66.46 -4.58
CA LEU A 658 -3.15 -66.75 -4.46
C LEU A 658 -3.93 -66.47 -5.76
N ARG A 659 -3.62 -65.37 -6.46
CA ARG A 659 -4.23 -65.08 -7.77
C ARG A 659 -3.79 -66.08 -8.83
N ASP A 660 -2.51 -66.43 -8.85
CA ASP A 660 -1.96 -67.41 -9.80
C ASP A 660 -2.66 -68.77 -9.69
N ALA A 661 -2.93 -69.22 -8.46
CA ALA A 661 -3.70 -70.44 -8.20
C ALA A 661 -5.13 -70.39 -8.78
N ILE A 662 -5.78 -69.23 -8.79
CA ILE A 662 -7.11 -69.06 -9.40
C ILE A 662 -7.02 -69.02 -10.92
N ILE A 663 -6.06 -68.29 -11.48
CA ILE A 663 -5.92 -68.12 -12.95
C ILE A 663 -5.55 -69.44 -13.62
N LYS A 664 -4.67 -70.22 -13.01
CA LYS A 664 -4.21 -71.52 -13.55
C LYS A 664 -5.21 -72.65 -13.37
N LEU A 665 -6.32 -72.41 -12.68
CA LEU A 665 -7.35 -73.42 -12.46
C LEU A 665 -8.22 -73.61 -13.71
N ASP A 666 -7.81 -74.55 -14.58
CA ASP A 666 -8.61 -75.01 -15.72
C ASP A 666 -9.65 -76.05 -15.24
N VAL A 667 -10.93 -75.66 -15.24
CA VAL A 667 -12.04 -76.53 -14.84
C VAL A 667 -12.33 -77.60 -15.90
N GLU A 668 -12.04 -77.35 -17.18
CA GLU A 668 -12.32 -78.28 -18.28
C GLU A 668 -11.25 -79.36 -18.41
N ASN A 669 -9.97 -79.03 -18.16
CA ASN A 669 -8.83 -79.97 -18.19
C ASN A 669 -8.13 -80.09 -16.83
N PHE A 670 -8.91 -80.20 -15.77
CA PHE A 670 -8.39 -80.18 -14.40
C PHE A 670 -7.37 -81.30 -14.12
N ASP A 671 -6.18 -80.90 -13.66
CA ASP A 671 -5.10 -81.77 -13.22
C ASP A 671 -4.73 -81.43 -11.78
N PHE A 672 -4.97 -82.38 -10.87
CA PHE A 672 -4.76 -82.18 -9.44
C PHE A 672 -3.28 -82.08 -9.07
N ASP A 673 -2.41 -82.84 -9.75
CA ASP A 673 -0.99 -82.92 -9.38
C ASP A 673 -0.22 -81.63 -9.72
N LYS A 674 -0.83 -80.75 -10.53
CA LYS A 674 -0.31 -79.41 -10.87
C LYS A 674 -0.76 -78.30 -9.92
N GLN A 675 -1.55 -78.60 -8.90
CA GLN A 675 -2.07 -77.58 -7.99
C GLN A 675 -1.03 -77.15 -6.93
N PRO A 676 -0.77 -75.84 -6.76
CA PRO A 676 0.30 -75.34 -5.89
C PRO A 676 -0.12 -75.29 -4.41
N LEU A 677 -0.60 -76.41 -3.85
CA LEU A 677 -1.22 -76.44 -2.52
C LEU A 677 -0.28 -76.00 -1.37
N ASN A 678 1.01 -76.31 -1.47
CA ASN A 678 2.01 -75.89 -0.48
C ASN A 678 2.25 -74.37 -0.52
N GLU A 679 2.29 -73.79 -1.71
CA GLU A 679 2.50 -72.36 -1.93
C GLU A 679 1.27 -71.56 -1.49
N ILE A 680 0.06 -72.07 -1.79
CA ILE A 680 -1.20 -71.49 -1.27
C ILE A 680 -1.19 -71.49 0.25
N LYS A 681 -0.85 -72.62 0.88
CA LYS A 681 -0.78 -72.72 2.34
C LYS A 681 0.20 -71.71 2.93
N ALA A 682 1.37 -71.54 2.32
CA ALA A 682 2.37 -70.56 2.74
C ALA A 682 1.87 -69.12 2.54
N ALA A 683 1.21 -68.82 1.41
CA ALA A 683 0.68 -67.49 1.09
C ALA A 683 -0.49 -67.06 2.00
N LEU A 684 -1.19 -68.03 2.61
CA LEU A 684 -2.27 -67.79 3.57
C LEU A 684 -1.78 -67.61 5.01
N VAL A 685 -0.49 -67.80 5.31
CA VAL A 685 0.05 -67.53 6.64
C VAL A 685 -0.07 -66.03 6.94
N GLY A 686 -0.74 -65.68 8.05
CA GLY A 686 -0.92 -64.28 8.47
C GLY A 686 -1.88 -63.44 7.60
N VAL A 687 -2.66 -64.09 6.72
CA VAL A 687 -3.65 -63.43 5.87
C VAL A 687 -4.74 -62.73 6.70
N ASP A 688 -5.17 -61.54 6.28
CA ASP A 688 -6.27 -60.83 6.94
C ASP A 688 -7.66 -61.37 6.54
N ASN A 689 -8.68 -61.10 7.37
CA ASN A 689 -10.06 -61.58 7.15
C ASN A 689 -10.60 -61.22 5.75
N LYS A 690 -10.28 -60.02 5.24
CA LYS A 690 -10.82 -59.52 3.96
C LYS A 690 -10.15 -60.27 2.81
N THR A 691 -8.82 -60.30 2.75
CA THR A 691 -8.08 -61.05 1.72
C THR A 691 -8.43 -62.53 1.73
N TYR A 692 -8.53 -63.13 2.92
CA TYR A 692 -8.92 -64.53 3.06
C TYR A 692 -10.30 -64.81 2.51
N LYS A 693 -11.27 -63.94 2.82
CA LYS A 693 -12.64 -64.04 2.31
C LYS A 693 -12.68 -63.92 0.79
N GLU A 694 -12.05 -62.89 0.23
CA GLU A 694 -12.01 -62.65 -1.23
C GLU A 694 -11.45 -63.88 -1.97
N PHE A 695 -10.33 -64.42 -1.49
CA PHE A 695 -9.69 -65.59 -2.09
C PHE A 695 -10.57 -66.85 -1.92
N SER A 696 -10.93 -67.20 -0.68
CA SER A 696 -11.60 -68.46 -0.38
C SER A 696 -12.98 -68.58 -1.01
N GLN A 697 -13.75 -67.49 -1.13
CA GLN A 697 -15.09 -67.50 -1.75
C GLN A 697 -15.08 -67.73 -3.26
N ILE A 698 -13.94 -67.49 -3.91
CA ILE A 698 -13.72 -67.72 -5.34
C ILE A 698 -13.05 -69.08 -5.52
N TYR A 699 -11.91 -69.30 -4.85
CA TYR A 699 -11.09 -70.49 -5.06
C TYR A 699 -11.78 -71.77 -4.60
N LEU A 700 -12.33 -71.83 -3.37
CA LEU A 700 -12.89 -73.07 -2.83
C LEU A 700 -14.02 -73.65 -3.69
N PRO A 701 -15.05 -72.89 -4.09
CA PRO A 701 -16.12 -73.45 -4.93
C PRO A 701 -15.61 -73.95 -6.28
N LEU A 702 -14.63 -73.28 -6.88
CA LEU A 702 -14.06 -73.67 -8.17
C LEU A 702 -13.25 -74.96 -8.04
N ILE A 703 -12.24 -74.98 -7.15
CA ILE A 703 -11.34 -76.12 -7.00
C ILE A 703 -12.10 -77.38 -6.56
N LEU A 704 -13.02 -77.25 -5.59
CA LEU A 704 -13.74 -78.39 -5.02
C LEU A 704 -14.71 -79.03 -6.02
N SER A 705 -15.24 -78.24 -6.97
CA SER A 705 -16.10 -78.76 -8.05
C SER A 705 -15.38 -79.70 -9.01
N CYS A 706 -14.05 -79.62 -9.07
CA CYS A 706 -13.24 -80.46 -9.95
C CYS A 706 -12.77 -81.77 -9.29
N LEU A 707 -12.99 -81.96 -7.98
CA LEU A 707 -12.41 -83.07 -7.22
C LEU A 707 -13.36 -84.25 -7.16
N THR A 708 -12.96 -85.42 -7.66
CA THR A 708 -13.80 -86.65 -7.64
C THR A 708 -13.36 -87.67 -6.59
N LYS A 709 -12.26 -87.41 -5.87
CA LYS A 709 -11.67 -88.30 -4.86
C LYS A 709 -11.60 -87.62 -3.49
N LYS A 710 -11.84 -88.39 -2.42
CA LYS A 710 -11.85 -87.87 -1.04
C LYS A 710 -10.47 -87.38 -0.58
N GLU A 711 -9.39 -88.02 -1.05
CA GLU A 711 -8.01 -87.67 -0.70
C GLU A 711 -7.65 -86.29 -1.24
N GLN A 712 -8.05 -86.01 -2.49
CA GLN A 712 -7.85 -84.72 -3.14
C GLN A 712 -8.65 -83.63 -2.43
N HIS A 713 -9.91 -83.91 -2.07
CA HIS A 713 -10.75 -83.02 -1.28
C HIS A 713 -10.08 -82.65 0.05
N GLY A 714 -9.58 -83.65 0.79
CA GLY A 714 -8.91 -83.42 2.07
C GLY A 714 -7.64 -82.58 1.94
N LEU A 715 -6.82 -82.79 0.91
CA LEU A 715 -5.60 -82.02 0.66
C LEU A 715 -5.88 -80.54 0.39
N VAL A 716 -6.92 -80.22 -0.39
CA VAL A 716 -7.33 -78.82 -0.64
C VAL A 716 -7.81 -78.16 0.64
N ILE A 717 -8.62 -78.86 1.43
CA ILE A 717 -9.11 -78.33 2.72
C ILE A 717 -7.91 -78.06 3.66
N LYS A 718 -6.93 -78.95 3.74
CA LYS A 718 -5.70 -78.74 4.52
C LYS A 718 -4.87 -77.55 4.06
N ALA A 719 -4.85 -77.29 2.75
CA ALA A 719 -4.07 -76.19 2.18
C ALA A 719 -4.72 -74.83 2.42
N VAL A 720 -6.06 -74.75 2.37
CA VAL A 720 -6.80 -73.49 2.42
C VAL A 720 -7.34 -73.15 3.82
N PHE A 721 -7.56 -74.15 4.68
CA PHE A 721 -8.13 -73.93 6.01
C PHE A 721 -7.17 -73.16 6.93
N CYS A 722 -7.63 -72.01 7.41
CA CYS A 722 -6.93 -71.20 8.40
C CYS A 722 -7.78 -71.14 9.68
N ARG A 723 -7.21 -71.59 10.81
CA ARG A 723 -7.92 -71.66 12.10
C ARG A 723 -8.40 -70.29 12.61
N GLU A 724 -7.70 -69.23 12.26
CA GLU A 724 -8.04 -67.85 12.61
C GLU A 724 -9.28 -67.34 11.85
N HIS A 725 -9.62 -67.97 10.71
CA HIS A 725 -10.68 -67.54 9.79
C HIS A 725 -11.81 -68.57 9.67
N VAL A 726 -12.05 -69.37 10.70
CA VAL A 726 -12.98 -70.52 10.68
C VAL A 726 -14.37 -70.15 10.16
N ASP A 727 -14.95 -69.03 10.58
CA ASP A 727 -16.30 -68.65 10.16
C ASP A 727 -16.36 -68.21 8.70
N ILE A 728 -15.32 -67.55 8.21
CA ILE A 728 -15.17 -67.17 6.80
C ILE A 728 -14.97 -68.43 5.96
N PHE A 729 -14.10 -69.34 6.42
CA PHE A 729 -13.88 -70.62 5.74
C PHE A 729 -15.16 -71.43 5.64
N LYS A 730 -15.94 -71.53 6.73
CA LYS A 730 -17.28 -72.12 6.70
C LYS A 730 -18.04 -71.47 5.57
N GLN A 731 -18.37 -70.18 5.64
CA GLN A 731 -19.15 -69.48 4.61
C GLN A 731 -18.68 -69.76 3.18
N SER A 732 -17.37 -69.65 2.92
CA SER A 732 -16.77 -69.91 1.61
C SER A 732 -16.91 -71.37 1.15
N TYR A 733 -16.77 -72.33 2.07
CA TYR A 733 -17.00 -73.75 1.78
C TYR A 733 -18.47 -74.03 1.45
N GLY A 734 -19.42 -73.24 1.92
CA GLY A 734 -20.85 -73.43 1.63
C GLY A 734 -21.23 -73.03 0.23
N LEU A 735 -20.54 -72.02 -0.28
CA LEU A 735 -20.68 -71.58 -1.67
C LEU A 735 -20.38 -72.70 -2.66
N PHE A 736 -19.56 -73.70 -2.30
CA PHE A 736 -19.39 -74.91 -3.11
C PHE A 736 -20.72 -75.62 -3.36
N PHE A 737 -21.60 -75.72 -2.36
CA PHE A 737 -22.92 -76.34 -2.49
C PHE A 737 -23.95 -75.38 -3.08
N ASP A 738 -23.89 -74.09 -2.74
CA ASP A 738 -24.88 -73.09 -3.18
C ASP A 738 -24.72 -72.73 -4.68
N LYS A 739 -23.48 -72.65 -5.18
CA LYS A 739 -23.20 -72.29 -6.58
C LYS A 739 -23.47 -73.45 -7.56
N ARG A 740 -23.72 -74.67 -7.05
CA ARG A 740 -23.96 -75.87 -7.86
C ARG A 740 -25.45 -76.20 -7.89
N SER A 741 -25.93 -76.66 -9.04
CA SER A 741 -27.35 -76.99 -9.19
C SER A 741 -27.74 -78.16 -8.29
N ALA A 742 -28.73 -77.98 -7.40
CA ALA A 742 -29.28 -79.04 -6.55
C ALA A 742 -29.83 -80.27 -7.32
N LYS A 743 -29.90 -80.20 -8.66
CA LYS A 743 -30.34 -81.29 -9.54
C LYS A 743 -29.29 -82.38 -9.73
N GLN A 744 -28.00 -82.07 -9.62
CA GLN A 744 -26.90 -83.04 -9.77
C GLN A 744 -26.24 -83.26 -8.41
N PHE A 745 -26.26 -84.53 -7.96
CA PHE A 745 -25.39 -84.96 -6.88
C PHE A 745 -24.41 -85.89 -7.58
N ASP A 746 -23.16 -85.50 -7.66
CA ASP A 746 -22.16 -86.13 -8.52
C ASP A 746 -20.92 -86.58 -7.71
N ASP A 747 -19.84 -86.88 -8.43
CA ASP A 747 -18.63 -87.43 -7.83
C ASP A 747 -17.93 -86.44 -6.89
N ALA A 748 -18.09 -85.12 -7.08
CA ALA A 748 -17.52 -84.13 -6.17
C ALA A 748 -18.30 -84.06 -4.85
N ASP A 749 -19.63 -84.22 -4.89
CA ASP A 749 -20.42 -84.33 -3.68
C ASP A 749 -20.13 -85.64 -2.93
N MET A 750 -19.90 -86.73 -3.67
CA MET A 750 -19.46 -88.01 -3.11
C MET A 750 -18.06 -87.92 -2.48
N ALA A 751 -17.13 -87.20 -3.10
CA ALA A 751 -15.80 -86.96 -2.55
C ALA A 751 -15.88 -86.17 -1.23
N ALA A 752 -16.67 -85.08 -1.20
CA ALA A 752 -16.92 -84.28 -0.01
C ALA A 752 -17.58 -85.10 1.11
N LEU A 753 -18.65 -85.84 0.80
CA LEU A 753 -19.36 -86.70 1.75
C LEU A 753 -18.44 -87.78 2.32
N SER A 754 -17.66 -88.42 1.46
CA SER A 754 -16.71 -89.47 1.88
C SER A 754 -15.59 -88.91 2.75
N PHE A 755 -15.08 -87.72 2.45
CA PHE A 755 -14.08 -87.06 3.28
C PHE A 755 -14.63 -86.77 4.69
N TRP A 756 -15.78 -86.11 4.80
CA TRP A 756 -16.32 -85.69 6.09
C TRP A 756 -16.82 -86.84 6.97
N LEU A 757 -17.30 -87.94 6.38
CA LEU A 757 -17.75 -89.12 7.12
C LEU A 757 -16.59 -90.01 7.59
N TYR A 758 -15.46 -89.98 6.89
CA TYR A 758 -14.31 -90.84 7.15
C TYR A 758 -13.04 -90.03 7.42
N LEU A 759 -13.16 -88.95 8.22
CA LEU A 759 -11.99 -88.23 8.71
C LEU A 759 -11.10 -89.16 9.54
N ASN A 760 -9.81 -89.13 9.26
CA ASN A 760 -8.79 -89.80 10.05
C ASN A 760 -8.61 -89.05 11.39
N ASP A 761 -8.04 -89.69 12.41
CA ASP A 761 -7.97 -89.08 13.75
C ASP A 761 -7.16 -87.76 13.78
N GLU A 762 -6.09 -87.64 12.97
CA GLU A 762 -5.33 -86.40 12.80
C GLU A 762 -6.17 -85.26 12.18
N ASP A 763 -7.04 -85.60 11.23
CA ASP A 763 -7.88 -84.63 10.53
C ASP A 763 -9.11 -84.22 11.36
N LYS A 764 -9.59 -85.11 12.22
CA LYS A 764 -10.67 -84.80 13.17
C LYS A 764 -10.27 -83.67 14.11
N GLU A 765 -9.07 -83.70 14.68
CA GLU A 765 -8.60 -82.65 15.60
C GLU A 765 -8.52 -81.29 14.90
N THR A 766 -8.06 -81.29 13.64
CA THR A 766 -7.90 -80.05 12.85
C THR A 766 -9.23 -79.47 12.38
N PHE A 767 -10.18 -80.32 11.96
CA PHE A 767 -11.42 -79.88 11.29
C PHE A 767 -12.69 -80.03 12.13
N GLN A 768 -12.60 -80.39 13.42
CA GLN A 768 -13.75 -80.54 14.31
C GLN A 768 -14.67 -79.30 14.31
N LEU A 769 -14.08 -78.10 14.24
CA LEU A 769 -14.79 -76.83 14.28
C LEU A 769 -15.67 -76.57 13.04
N ILE A 770 -15.41 -77.25 11.93
CA ILE A 770 -16.11 -77.07 10.64
C ILE A 770 -16.88 -78.30 10.19
N GLN A 771 -16.56 -79.49 10.71
CA GLN A 771 -17.16 -80.76 10.30
C GLN A 771 -18.69 -80.74 10.42
N ALA A 772 -19.24 -80.26 11.53
CA ALA A 772 -20.69 -80.20 11.73
C ALA A 772 -21.38 -79.34 10.66
N SER A 773 -20.87 -78.13 10.42
CA SER A 773 -21.42 -77.21 9.40
C SER A 773 -21.30 -77.77 7.98
N ALA A 774 -20.17 -78.41 7.65
CA ALA A 774 -19.96 -79.03 6.36
C ALA A 774 -20.92 -80.20 6.10
N ILE A 775 -21.17 -81.03 7.13
CA ILE A 775 -22.14 -82.12 7.06
C ILE A 775 -23.57 -81.57 6.94
N ASP A 776 -23.92 -80.53 7.69
CA ASP A 776 -25.25 -79.91 7.62
C ASP A 776 -25.55 -79.35 6.22
N TRP A 777 -24.55 -78.75 5.55
CA TRP A 777 -24.72 -78.31 4.15
C TRP A 777 -24.82 -79.46 3.17
N LEU A 778 -24.00 -80.50 3.29
CA LEU A 778 -24.14 -81.71 2.49
C LEU A 778 -25.55 -82.31 2.67
N LEU A 779 -26.02 -82.44 3.90
CA LEU A 779 -27.35 -82.95 4.21
C LEU A 779 -28.46 -82.04 3.66
N SER A 780 -28.30 -80.73 3.73
CA SER A 780 -29.25 -79.76 3.17
C SER A 780 -29.31 -79.84 1.65
N HIS A 781 -28.14 -79.92 0.99
CA HIS A 781 -28.02 -80.07 -0.47
C HIS A 781 -28.61 -81.40 -0.95
N ILE A 782 -28.33 -82.50 -0.25
CA ILE A 782 -28.93 -83.81 -0.51
C ILE A 782 -30.45 -83.82 -0.24
N SER A 783 -30.90 -83.15 0.83
CA SER A 783 -32.32 -83.09 1.20
C SER A 783 -33.15 -82.25 0.23
N ALA A 784 -32.61 -81.15 -0.29
CA ALA A 784 -33.23 -80.36 -1.35
C ALA A 784 -33.52 -81.23 -2.59
N LYS A 785 -32.57 -82.09 -2.97
CA LYS A 785 -32.75 -83.09 -4.04
C LYS A 785 -33.81 -84.15 -3.71
N LEU A 786 -33.92 -84.59 -2.46
CA LEU A 786 -34.93 -85.57 -2.04
C LEU A 786 -36.35 -84.97 -1.99
N LYS A 787 -36.51 -83.70 -1.60
CA LYS A 787 -37.81 -83.00 -1.64
C LYS A 787 -38.32 -82.82 -3.07
N ASP A 788 -37.44 -82.50 -4.02
CA ASP A 788 -37.79 -82.37 -5.43
C ASP A 788 -38.25 -83.73 -6.03
N LYS A 789 -37.67 -84.85 -5.56
CA LYS A 789 -38.09 -86.20 -5.95
C LYS A 789 -39.35 -86.73 -5.23
N ALA A 790 -39.65 -86.26 -4.02
CA ALA A 790 -40.86 -86.67 -3.29
C ALA A 790 -42.15 -86.11 -3.94
N TYR A 791 -42.06 -85.05 -4.73
CA TYR A 791 -43.16 -84.50 -5.54
C TYR A 791 -43.36 -85.26 -6.88
N SER A 792 -42.42 -86.11 -7.31
CA SER A 792 -42.49 -86.88 -8.55
C SER A 792 -42.53 -88.40 -8.29
N ARG A 793 -43.75 -88.92 -8.02
CA ARG A 793 -44.26 -90.32 -7.97
C ARG A 793 -43.32 -91.51 -7.69
N GLY A 794 -43.88 -92.46 -6.93
CA GLY A 794 -43.23 -93.67 -6.45
C GLY A 794 -42.61 -94.56 -7.54
N GLU A 795 -41.29 -94.66 -7.49
CA GLU A 795 -40.48 -95.85 -7.79
C GLU A 795 -39.05 -95.54 -7.34
N ILE A 796 -38.61 -96.11 -6.20
CA ILE A 796 -37.21 -96.04 -5.77
C ILE A 796 -36.64 -97.45 -5.67
N LYS A 797 -35.66 -97.74 -6.55
CA LYS A 797 -34.77 -98.90 -6.49
C LYS A 797 -34.13 -99.04 -5.10
N LYS A 798 -34.24 -100.24 -4.54
CA LYS A 798 -33.92 -100.64 -3.15
C LYS A 798 -32.47 -100.41 -2.70
N GLU A 799 -31.49 -100.27 -3.60
CA GLU A 799 -30.07 -100.24 -3.21
C GLU A 799 -29.56 -98.87 -2.73
N LYS A 800 -29.95 -97.75 -3.36
CA LYS A 800 -29.54 -96.41 -2.90
C LYS A 800 -30.17 -96.00 -1.57
N ASN A 801 -31.36 -96.52 -1.26
CA ASN A 801 -32.05 -96.28 0.00
C ASN A 801 -31.39 -97.01 1.19
N THR A 802 -30.61 -98.07 0.94
CA THR A 802 -29.99 -98.89 1.99
C THR A 802 -28.67 -98.28 2.47
N LEU A 803 -27.83 -97.81 1.56
CA LEU A 803 -26.63 -97.03 1.89
C LEU A 803 -27.00 -95.73 2.60
N PHE A 804 -28.04 -95.03 2.13
CA PHE A 804 -28.51 -93.80 2.75
C PHE A 804 -29.07 -94.02 4.17
N ARG A 805 -29.85 -95.09 4.39
CA ARG A 805 -30.35 -95.45 5.72
C ARG A 805 -29.25 -95.94 6.66
N SER A 806 -28.20 -96.61 6.16
CA SER A 806 -27.06 -97.02 7.00
C SER A 806 -26.19 -95.82 7.37
N LEU A 807 -25.97 -94.88 6.44
CA LEU A 807 -25.25 -93.63 6.69
C LEU A 807 -26.02 -92.71 7.63
N TRP A 808 -27.34 -92.55 7.45
CA TRP A 808 -28.18 -91.77 8.36
C TRP A 808 -28.25 -92.38 9.78
N ARG A 809 -28.24 -93.72 9.90
CA ARG A 809 -28.12 -94.41 11.20
C ARG A 809 -26.74 -94.28 11.85
N LYS A 810 -25.67 -94.20 11.06
CA LYS A 810 -24.30 -93.97 11.57
C LYS A 810 -24.08 -92.53 12.03
N TRP A 811 -24.75 -91.56 11.41
CA TRP A 811 -24.69 -90.14 11.79
C TRP A 811 -25.56 -89.81 13.01
N ARG A 812 -26.71 -90.48 13.17
CA ARG A 812 -27.60 -90.27 14.34
C ARG A 812 -27.07 -90.92 15.63
N LYS A 813 -26.06 -91.78 15.53
CA LYS A 813 -25.28 -92.30 16.66
C LYS A 813 -24.03 -91.47 16.81
#